data_AF-A0A9N8ENP3-F1
#
_entry.id   AF-A0A9N8ENP3-F1
#
_cell.length_a   1.000
_cell.length_b   1.000
_cell.length_c   1.000
_cell.angle_alpha   90.00
_cell.angle_beta   90.00
_cell.angle_gamma   90.00
#
_symmetry.space_group_name_H-M   'P 1'
#
loop_
_entity.id
_entity.type
_entity.pdbx_description
1 polymer ?
#
loop_
_entity_poly.entity_id
_entity_poly.type
_entity_poly.pdbx_seq_one_letter_code
_entity_poly.pdbx_strand_id
1 'polypeptide(L)'
;MQITALNTFPTPTSHPMKHRPIRIKSCLSLLAAFYAGFYVGNQYALSQSPRYLMSTSLPYDMIHHLPFALNTTNEDDDGMETLESSSTKLYTEQEVQAMIKRRLELFSKLRNKGETRSSIATEQSEQSTSTRNLPLTKEAHSSSWKDQSSLFPRETKSFVSAMSLVDRDEFARLFDAGVPLDYSSKTNSKVLLLHGKQAWPPQRNASSMIPVIENVQDAVKNCNYVNVVLTQPNRKNQCIAIMGQYNSYHIHRFMRGGEPKTTAQQRRGVVAPIDPTAPLELVRRGADPVFSFTTKTPTVHETRRYWNQTLQQYLTNLDVYLKELEPLVKKAALCKAVIVMTCNLGQAPLLANLVCSARARGLDLSGVIVFATDAETASYAEGLGLAAYYNEKLFKHVPRQHASSFGDSVYADTIISKVFCVQLVSMLGYDVLFADVDMVWYHDPLQNFQNMTFKHDIYLSHDGSRAEFYAPYSGNTGFYYVRNNARSQYFINHLLVSGDLIASTKTHQAPFLSLMSDHASLHGLRVKILPSDSYPGGMHFHYHPSFMNALLNPQAKRSRTIDPVIFHMSWSDNKERKVEFFQQMGEWYVKDKCFKDGTQVGQDADAKVDGDKLASMCCSAEPIIACHYSDRPSKVPCPNSPKFGEGSTSW
;
A
#
# COMPACT_ATOMS: atom_id res chain seq x y z
N MET A 1 63.73 -38.15 -23.86
CA MET A 1 63.52 -36.83 -23.22
C MET A 1 62.17 -36.92 -22.51
N GLN A 2 62.07 -37.40 -21.25
CA GLN A 2 62.39 -36.73 -19.97
C GLN A 2 61.65 -35.38 -19.88
N ILE A 3 60.74 -35.06 -18.94
CA ILE A 3 60.73 -35.27 -17.48
C ILE A 3 59.30 -35.29 -16.91
N THR A 4 59.17 -36.06 -15.83
CA THR A 4 58.11 -36.28 -14.83
C THR A 4 57.69 -35.03 -14.04
N ALA A 5 56.41 -34.93 -13.62
CA ALA A 5 56.04 -34.28 -12.36
C ALA A 5 54.69 -34.81 -11.82
N LEU A 6 54.78 -35.49 -10.68
CA LEU A 6 53.68 -35.84 -9.77
C LEU A 6 53.17 -34.58 -9.06
N ASN A 7 51.86 -34.51 -8.78
CA ASN A 7 51.37 -34.00 -7.51
C ASN A 7 49.96 -34.53 -7.19
N THR A 8 49.91 -35.26 -6.09
CA THR A 8 48.76 -35.81 -5.38
C THR A 8 47.97 -34.70 -4.67
N PHE A 9 46.64 -34.67 -4.83
CA PHE A 9 45.75 -33.88 -3.98
C PHE A 9 45.07 -34.78 -2.93
N PRO A 10 44.96 -34.34 -1.66
CA PRO A 10 44.30 -35.13 -0.63
C PRO A 10 42.77 -34.96 -0.70
N THR A 11 42.08 -36.06 -0.45
CA THR A 11 40.64 -36.15 -0.17
C THR A 11 40.25 -35.31 1.06
N PRO A 12 39.13 -34.57 1.05
CA PRO A 12 38.65 -33.87 2.23
C PRO A 12 37.90 -34.84 3.14
N THR A 13 38.40 -34.99 4.37
CA THR A 13 37.73 -35.66 5.48
C THR A 13 36.53 -34.82 5.95
N SER A 14 35.35 -35.43 5.93
CA SER A 14 34.11 -34.89 6.47
C SER A 14 34.12 -34.87 8.01
N HIS A 15 34.15 -33.68 8.61
CA HIS A 15 33.81 -33.50 10.01
C HIS A 15 32.32 -33.13 10.16
N PRO A 16 31.60 -33.76 11.10
CA PRO A 16 30.20 -33.41 11.37
C PRO A 16 30.12 -32.10 12.16
N MET A 17 29.54 -31.06 11.56
CA MET A 17 29.15 -29.85 12.28
C MET A 17 27.99 -30.17 13.23
N LYS A 18 28.29 -30.24 14.52
CA LYS A 18 27.27 -30.17 15.57
C LYS A 18 26.73 -28.75 15.64
N HIS A 19 25.55 -28.52 15.06
CA HIS A 19 24.78 -27.31 15.30
C HIS A 19 24.33 -27.28 16.78
N ARG A 20 24.81 -26.29 17.54
CA ARG A 20 24.20 -25.89 18.81
C ARG A 20 23.06 -24.91 18.52
N PRO A 21 21.91 -25.00 19.20
CA PRO A 21 20.84 -24.03 19.04
C PRO A 21 21.28 -22.69 19.63
N ILE A 22 21.36 -21.66 18.78
CA ILE A 22 21.49 -20.26 19.21
C ILE A 22 20.11 -19.83 19.71
N ARG A 23 19.92 -19.83 21.03
CA ARG A 23 18.81 -19.11 21.65
C ARG A 23 19.12 -17.62 21.58
N ILE A 24 18.39 -16.88 20.74
CA ILE A 24 18.42 -15.42 20.68
C ILE A 24 17.82 -14.89 21.99
N LYS A 25 18.68 -14.40 22.89
CA LYS A 25 18.31 -13.54 24.02
C LYS A 25 18.96 -12.17 23.80
N SER A 26 18.36 -11.33 22.96
CA SER A 26 18.81 -9.93 22.80
C SER A 26 17.67 -9.02 22.33
N CYS A 27 16.76 -8.64 23.24
CA CYS A 27 15.87 -7.47 23.06
C CYS A 27 15.74 -6.61 24.33
N LEU A 28 16.63 -6.76 25.31
CA LEU A 28 16.46 -6.18 26.66
C LEU A 28 17.55 -5.17 27.07
N SER A 29 18.17 -4.47 26.11
CA SER A 29 19.27 -3.53 26.43
C SER A 29 19.27 -2.20 25.69
N LEU A 30 18.11 -1.68 25.27
CA LEU A 30 18.03 -0.35 24.61
C LEU A 30 16.83 0.52 25.05
N LEU A 31 16.41 0.43 26.32
CA LEU A 31 15.33 1.25 26.89
C LEU A 31 15.63 1.73 28.32
N ALA A 32 16.85 2.24 28.55
CA ALA A 32 17.23 2.89 29.80
C ALA A 32 18.26 4.01 29.58
N ALA A 33 17.91 5.01 28.78
CA ALA A 33 18.52 6.35 28.82
C ALA A 33 17.67 7.28 27.96
N PHE A 34 16.84 8.11 28.59
CA PHE A 34 16.36 9.44 28.15
C PHE A 34 15.08 9.78 28.91
N TYR A 35 15.23 10.09 30.20
CA TYR A 35 14.28 10.89 30.96
C TYR A 35 15.10 11.88 31.81
N ALA A 36 15.26 13.11 31.31
CA ALA A 36 15.45 14.32 32.11
C ALA A 36 15.55 15.55 31.19
N GLY A 37 14.59 16.48 31.35
CA GLY A 37 14.79 17.91 31.11
C GLY A 37 14.58 18.42 29.68
N PHE A 38 13.43 19.04 29.40
CA PHE A 38 13.31 20.50 29.47
C PHE A 38 11.86 20.93 29.17
N TYR A 39 11.26 21.59 30.16
CA TYR A 39 10.01 22.33 30.07
C TYR A 39 10.40 23.77 29.74
N VAL A 40 10.05 24.29 28.54
CA VAL A 40 9.89 25.73 28.30
C VAL A 40 8.75 25.89 27.31
N GLY A 41 7.73 26.65 27.70
CA GLY A 41 6.53 26.87 26.92
C GLY A 41 6.72 27.79 25.72
N ASN A 42 5.75 27.75 24.80
CA ASN A 42 5.45 28.87 23.93
C ASN A 42 3.96 28.88 23.60
N GLN A 43 3.27 29.89 24.13
CA GLN A 43 1.97 30.35 23.66
C GLN A 43 2.15 31.07 22.32
N TYR A 44 1.32 30.78 21.32
CA TYR A 44 0.86 31.62 20.19
C TYR A 44 -0.06 30.71 19.35
N ALA A 45 -1.09 31.11 18.63
CA ALA A 45 -1.83 32.34 18.43
C ALA A 45 -3.16 31.87 17.79
N LEU A 46 -4.31 32.26 18.35
CA LEU A 46 -5.61 32.05 17.71
C LEU A 46 -5.78 33.10 16.61
N SER A 47 -5.44 32.75 15.37
CA SER A 47 -5.79 33.56 14.19
C SER A 47 -7.19 33.18 13.70
N GLN A 48 -8.09 34.14 13.75
CA GLN A 48 -9.43 34.08 13.18
C GLN A 48 -9.38 33.87 11.66
N SER A 49 -10.24 33.00 11.14
CA SER A 49 -10.50 32.82 9.71
C SER A 49 -11.99 33.03 9.39
N PRO A 50 -12.32 33.40 8.14
CA PRO A 50 -13.50 34.19 7.82
C PRO A 50 -14.74 33.36 7.46
N ARG A 51 -15.89 34.03 7.58
CA ARG A 51 -17.24 33.54 7.25
C ARG A 51 -17.37 33.27 5.74
N TYR A 52 -17.88 32.10 5.38
CA TYR A 52 -18.50 31.84 4.08
C TYR A 52 -19.98 31.51 4.25
N LEU A 53 -20.81 32.23 3.48
CA LEU A 53 -22.23 31.98 3.26
C LEU A 53 -22.38 30.68 2.45
N MET A 54 -23.05 29.68 3.01
CA MET A 54 -23.53 28.53 2.25
C MET A 54 -24.92 28.83 1.69
N SER A 55 -25.03 28.71 0.37
CA SER A 55 -26.27 28.63 -0.38
C SER A 55 -27.04 27.37 0.01
N THR A 56 -28.29 27.53 0.41
CA THR A 56 -29.21 26.45 0.76
C THR A 56 -29.98 25.99 -0.47
N SER A 57 -29.79 24.74 -0.87
CA SER A 57 -30.81 23.97 -1.59
C SER A 57 -30.70 22.49 -1.21
N LEU A 58 -31.55 22.06 -0.27
CA LEU A 58 -31.89 20.66 -0.03
C LEU A 58 -33.40 20.53 -0.20
N PRO A 59 -33.91 19.52 -0.94
CA PRO A 59 -35.31 19.14 -0.86
C PRO A 59 -35.54 18.28 0.39
N TYR A 60 -36.53 18.72 1.17
CA TYR A 60 -37.22 17.97 2.21
C TYR A 60 -38.11 16.91 1.54
N ASP A 61 -38.08 15.67 2.05
CA ASP A 61 -39.21 14.73 2.17
C ASP A 61 -38.74 13.27 2.08
N MET A 62 -38.67 12.61 3.24
CA MET A 62 -39.09 11.22 3.50
C MET A 62 -38.50 10.75 4.84
N ILE A 63 -39.18 11.08 5.94
CA ILE A 63 -39.06 10.33 7.20
C ILE A 63 -40.45 10.24 7.82
N HIS A 64 -41.12 9.09 7.66
CA HIS A 64 -42.04 8.56 8.66
C HIS A 64 -42.13 7.03 8.50
N HIS A 65 -42.23 6.35 9.64
CA HIS A 65 -42.43 4.91 9.90
C HIS A 65 -41.19 4.08 10.27
N LEU A 66 -40.93 3.99 11.57
CA LEU A 66 -40.60 2.75 12.28
C LEU A 66 -41.11 2.88 13.74
N PRO A 67 -41.83 1.89 14.31
CA PRO A 67 -42.24 1.92 15.71
C PRO A 67 -41.20 1.20 16.59
N PHE A 68 -40.81 1.84 17.69
CA PHE A 68 -40.14 1.18 18.81
C PHE A 68 -41.19 0.78 19.84
N ALA A 69 -41.35 -0.52 20.06
CA ALA A 69 -41.99 -1.08 21.25
C ALA A 69 -40.89 -1.75 22.08
N LEU A 70 -40.61 -1.21 23.27
CA LEU A 70 -39.83 -1.89 24.30
C LEU A 70 -40.79 -2.25 25.41
N ASN A 71 -40.92 -3.56 25.66
CA ASN A 71 -41.66 -4.14 26.76
C ASN A 71 -40.65 -4.37 27.89
N THR A 72 -40.90 -3.75 29.05
CA THR A 72 -40.13 -3.95 30.28
C THR A 72 -40.87 -4.93 31.18
N THR A 73 -40.19 -5.97 31.64
CA THR A 73 -40.54 -6.66 32.88
C THR A 73 -39.30 -6.90 33.70
N ASN A 74 -39.41 -6.47 34.96
CA ASN A 74 -38.47 -6.64 36.06
C ASN A 74 -38.21 -8.12 36.38
N GLU A 75 -37.04 -8.42 36.95
CA GLU A 75 -36.93 -9.18 38.20
C GLU A 75 -35.53 -8.97 38.81
N ASP A 76 -35.54 -8.90 40.14
CA ASP A 76 -34.45 -8.58 41.06
C ASP A 76 -33.40 -9.72 41.17
N ASP A 77 -32.13 -9.42 41.47
CA ASP A 77 -31.52 -9.64 42.81
C ASP A 77 -29.97 -9.46 42.86
N ASP A 78 -29.54 -8.91 44.01
CA ASP A 78 -28.25 -8.97 44.72
C ASP A 78 -26.85 -8.70 44.10
N GLY A 79 -26.34 -7.49 44.42
CA GLY A 79 -25.19 -7.28 45.31
C GLY A 79 -23.77 -7.75 44.91
N MET A 80 -22.91 -6.82 44.45
CA MET A 80 -21.48 -6.80 44.83
C MET A 80 -20.79 -5.44 44.58
N GLU A 81 -19.77 -5.17 45.40
CA GLU A 81 -19.06 -3.91 45.64
C GLU A 81 -18.43 -3.17 44.45
N THR A 82 -18.31 -1.87 44.67
CA THR A 82 -17.89 -0.77 43.79
C THR A 82 -16.42 -0.81 43.35
N LEU A 83 -16.20 -0.64 42.05
CA LEU A 83 -14.95 -0.12 41.46
C LEU A 83 -15.32 1.06 40.54
N GLU A 84 -14.79 2.24 40.86
CA GLU A 84 -15.05 3.51 40.15
C GLU A 84 -14.71 3.41 38.66
N SER A 85 -15.73 3.53 37.81
CA SER A 85 -15.57 3.76 36.37
C SER A 85 -15.93 5.21 36.06
N SER A 86 -15.06 5.86 35.28
CA SER A 86 -15.26 7.21 34.76
C SER A 86 -16.53 7.24 33.92
N SER A 87 -17.59 7.87 34.44
CA SER A 87 -18.88 7.95 33.77
C SER A 87 -18.80 8.90 32.57
N THR A 88 -18.93 8.34 31.38
CA THR A 88 -19.25 9.11 30.17
C THR A 88 -20.67 9.62 30.36
N LYS A 89 -20.81 10.91 30.69
CA LYS A 89 -22.12 11.52 30.90
C LYS A 89 -22.89 11.53 29.57
N LEU A 90 -23.83 10.61 29.41
CA LEU A 90 -24.79 10.66 28.32
C LEU A 90 -25.72 11.84 28.56
N TYR A 91 -25.67 12.83 27.66
CA TYR A 91 -26.59 13.95 27.69
C TYR A 91 -27.99 13.46 27.34
N THR A 92 -28.95 13.85 28.16
CA THR A 92 -30.37 13.66 27.86
C THR A 92 -30.75 14.44 26.60
N GLU A 93 -31.79 14.00 25.90
CA GLU A 93 -32.32 14.70 24.73
C GLU A 93 -32.64 16.16 25.04
N GLN A 94 -33.14 16.45 26.25
CA GLN A 94 -33.38 17.81 26.73
C GLN A 94 -32.10 18.65 26.87
N GLU A 95 -30.99 18.06 27.32
CA GLU A 95 -29.70 18.76 27.42
C GLU A 95 -29.13 19.08 26.02
N VAL A 96 -29.28 18.16 25.06
CA VAL A 96 -28.87 18.38 23.67
C VAL A 96 -29.73 19.50 23.03
N GLN A 97 -31.04 19.47 23.24
CA GLN A 97 -31.94 20.52 22.75
C GLN A 97 -31.63 21.89 23.40
N ALA A 98 -31.32 21.93 24.70
CA ALA A 98 -30.90 23.14 25.39
C ALA A 98 -29.56 23.70 24.85
N MET A 99 -28.61 22.81 24.52
CA MET A 99 -27.34 23.21 23.88
C MET A 99 -27.57 23.79 22.49
N ILE A 100 -28.42 23.16 21.67
CA ILE A 100 -28.77 23.66 20.33
C ILE A 100 -29.42 25.05 20.45
N LYS A 101 -30.38 25.20 21.36
CA LYS A 101 -31.06 26.49 21.60
C LYS A 101 -30.09 27.59 22.03
N ARG A 102 -29.17 27.31 22.97
CA ARG A 102 -28.12 28.26 23.39
C ARG A 102 -27.21 28.66 22.22
N ARG A 103 -26.86 27.71 21.35
CA ARG A 103 -26.01 27.98 20.19
C ARG A 103 -26.73 28.86 19.17
N LEU A 104 -28.01 28.61 18.90
CA LEU A 104 -28.83 29.43 18.02
C LEU A 104 -29.03 30.86 18.56
N GLU A 105 -29.24 31.01 19.87
CA GLU A 105 -29.30 32.33 20.52
C GLU A 105 -27.97 33.09 20.42
N LEU A 106 -26.83 32.40 20.56
CA LEU A 106 -25.51 32.98 20.38
C LEU A 106 -25.30 33.46 18.94
N PHE A 107 -25.72 32.67 17.95
CA PHE A 107 -25.67 33.05 16.54
C PHE A 107 -26.55 34.26 16.23
N SER A 108 -27.75 34.34 16.81
CA SER A 108 -28.63 35.51 16.69
C SER A 108 -27.99 36.78 17.27
N LYS A 109 -27.39 36.70 18.47
CA LYS A 109 -26.66 37.82 19.09
C LYS A 109 -25.46 38.29 18.27
N LEU A 110 -24.74 37.36 17.63
CA LEU A 110 -23.60 37.68 16.77
C LEU A 110 -24.01 38.28 15.41
N ARG A 111 -25.21 37.94 14.91
CA ARG A 111 -25.79 38.54 13.71
C ARG A 111 -26.15 40.00 13.96
N ASN A 112 -26.82 40.29 15.08
CA ASN A 112 -27.23 41.66 15.43
C ASN A 112 -26.04 42.58 15.74
N LYS A 113 -24.93 42.03 16.28
CA LYS A 113 -23.65 42.77 16.42
C LYS A 113 -22.92 43.03 15.10
N GLY A 114 -23.23 42.28 14.04
CA GLY A 114 -22.65 42.47 12.72
C GLY A 114 -23.24 43.67 11.98
N GLU A 115 -24.53 43.98 12.22
CA GLU A 115 -25.22 45.10 11.57
C GLU A 115 -24.81 46.46 12.13
N THR A 116 -24.33 46.53 13.38
CA THR A 116 -23.84 47.79 13.99
C THR A 116 -22.44 48.21 13.52
N ARG A 117 -21.69 47.34 12.83
CA ARG A 117 -20.32 47.62 12.37
C ARG A 117 -20.22 48.08 10.92
N SER A 118 -21.31 48.02 10.15
CA SER A 118 -21.33 48.41 8.74
C SER A 118 -21.47 49.93 8.51
N SER A 119 -21.64 50.73 9.56
CA SER A 119 -21.88 52.18 9.47
C SER A 119 -20.71 53.08 9.91
N ILE A 120 -19.54 52.52 10.23
CA ILE A 120 -18.37 53.30 10.75
C ILE A 120 -17.16 53.27 9.80
N ALA A 121 -17.22 52.57 8.65
CA ALA A 121 -16.08 52.46 7.73
C ALA A 121 -16.16 53.45 6.55
N THR A 122 -16.28 54.75 6.83
CA THR A 122 -16.02 55.79 5.81
C THR A 122 -15.45 57.05 6.46
N GLU A 123 -14.25 56.95 7.05
CA GLU A 123 -13.39 58.11 7.32
C GLU A 123 -12.06 57.60 7.87
N GLN A 124 -10.98 57.83 7.12
CA GLN A 124 -9.56 57.90 7.50
C GLN A 124 -8.66 57.33 6.39
N SER A 125 -8.48 58.16 5.37
CA SER A 125 -7.33 58.12 4.47
C SER A 125 -6.66 59.47 4.61
N GLU A 126 -5.60 59.56 5.40
CA GLU A 126 -4.48 60.49 5.18
C GLU A 126 -3.37 60.31 6.24
N GLN A 127 -2.12 60.45 5.77
CA GLN A 127 -0.87 60.63 6.53
C GLN A 127 -0.23 59.41 7.21
N SER A 128 0.84 58.89 6.60
CA SER A 128 2.18 59.01 7.21
C SER A 128 3.29 58.55 6.25
N THR A 129 4.06 59.54 5.80
CA THR A 129 5.40 59.45 5.24
C THR A 129 6.43 59.24 6.36
N SER A 130 7.31 58.25 6.25
CA SER A 130 8.72 58.32 6.69
C SER A 130 9.43 56.99 6.41
N THR A 131 10.20 56.93 5.33
CA THR A 131 11.06 55.78 4.99
C THR A 131 12.51 56.18 5.28
N ARG A 132 13.16 55.48 6.22
CA ARG A 132 14.61 55.59 6.46
C ARG A 132 15.37 54.90 5.32
N ASN A 133 16.18 55.66 4.61
CA ASN A 133 17.15 55.17 3.63
C ASN A 133 18.35 54.52 4.34
N LEU A 134 18.60 53.24 4.05
CA LEU A 134 19.89 52.58 4.25
C LEU A 134 20.54 52.39 2.87
N PRO A 135 21.84 52.71 2.69
CA PRO A 135 22.48 52.61 1.40
C PRO A 135 22.82 51.15 1.09
N LEU A 136 22.06 50.55 0.16
CA LEU A 136 22.46 49.31 -0.52
C LEU A 136 23.55 49.65 -1.54
N THR A 137 24.75 49.11 -1.31
CA THR A 137 25.85 49.06 -2.26
C THR A 137 25.40 48.32 -3.52
N LYS A 138 25.27 49.06 -4.63
CA LYS A 138 25.04 48.50 -5.97
C LYS A 138 26.35 47.95 -6.51
N GLU A 139 26.65 46.68 -6.23
CA GLU A 139 27.63 45.94 -7.02
C GLU A 139 27.04 45.59 -8.38
N ALA A 140 27.74 46.00 -9.43
CA ALA A 140 27.37 45.83 -10.82
C ALA A 140 27.59 44.38 -11.28
N HIS A 141 26.63 43.50 -11.04
CA HIS A 141 26.48 42.22 -11.74
C HIS A 141 25.32 42.31 -12.74
N SER A 142 25.52 43.02 -13.85
CA SER A 142 24.48 43.24 -14.86
C SER A 142 25.01 43.00 -16.27
N SER A 143 25.06 41.74 -16.71
CA SER A 143 25.04 41.44 -18.15
C SER A 143 24.50 40.08 -18.58
N SER A 144 24.24 39.10 -17.70
CA SER A 144 23.79 37.75 -18.14
C SER A 144 22.30 37.43 -17.92
N TRP A 145 21.54 38.28 -17.22
CA TRP A 145 20.15 37.96 -16.80
C TRP A 145 19.09 38.12 -17.91
N LYS A 146 19.42 38.80 -19.01
CA LYS A 146 18.39 39.26 -19.95
C LYS A 146 17.78 38.17 -20.82
N ASP A 147 18.41 37.00 -20.97
CA ASP A 147 17.98 36.06 -22.00
C ASP A 147 16.86 35.11 -21.55
N GLN A 148 16.93 34.53 -20.35
CA GLN A 148 15.89 33.61 -19.82
C GLN A 148 14.54 34.31 -19.57
N SER A 149 14.57 35.59 -19.19
CA SER A 149 13.36 36.35 -18.91
C SER A 149 12.48 36.56 -20.16
N SER A 150 13.01 36.33 -21.36
CA SER A 150 12.25 36.39 -22.60
C SER A 150 11.43 35.12 -22.88
N LEU A 151 11.81 33.97 -22.27
CA LEU A 151 11.20 32.67 -22.54
C LEU A 151 9.75 32.56 -22.05
N PHE A 152 9.43 33.28 -20.97
CA PHE A 152 8.09 33.27 -20.37
C PHE A 152 7.42 34.63 -20.57
N PRO A 153 6.20 34.68 -21.13
CA PRO A 153 5.47 35.93 -21.30
C PRO A 153 5.03 36.49 -19.94
N ARG A 154 4.73 37.80 -19.89
CA ARG A 154 4.47 38.57 -18.65
C ARG A 154 3.40 37.92 -17.77
N GLU A 155 2.42 37.29 -18.39
CA GLU A 155 1.25 36.65 -17.79
C GLU A 155 1.65 35.43 -16.96
N THR A 156 2.68 34.69 -17.39
CA THR A 156 3.16 33.47 -16.70
C THR A 156 4.27 33.73 -15.69
N LYS A 157 4.98 34.87 -15.82
CA LYS A 157 6.07 35.28 -14.92
C LYS A 157 5.67 35.34 -13.44
N SER A 158 4.38 35.50 -13.16
CA SER A 158 3.85 35.49 -11.81
C SER A 158 4.04 34.14 -11.09
N PHE A 159 4.09 33.02 -11.82
CA PHE A 159 4.26 31.67 -11.25
C PHE A 159 5.42 30.87 -11.85
N VAL A 160 5.91 31.19 -13.06
CA VAL A 160 7.14 30.61 -13.66
C VAL A 160 7.96 31.70 -14.33
N SER A 161 9.20 31.89 -13.89
CA SER A 161 10.14 32.90 -14.40
C SER A 161 11.39 32.32 -15.05
N ALA A 162 11.75 31.07 -14.76
CA ALA A 162 12.93 30.40 -15.32
C ALA A 162 12.73 28.88 -15.32
N MET A 163 13.58 28.15 -16.04
CA MET A 163 13.59 26.69 -16.04
C MET A 163 15.00 26.11 -16.07
N SER A 164 15.20 24.93 -15.49
CA SER A 164 16.46 24.19 -15.56
C SER A 164 16.22 22.69 -15.70
N LEU A 165 17.26 21.96 -16.12
CA LEU A 165 17.31 20.52 -16.07
C LEU A 165 18.25 20.06 -14.96
N VAL A 166 17.90 18.97 -14.29
CA VAL A 166 18.76 18.28 -13.33
C VAL A 166 18.81 16.79 -13.61
N ASP A 167 19.78 16.08 -13.02
CA ASP A 167 19.84 14.64 -13.09
C ASP A 167 18.63 13.97 -12.39
N ARG A 168 18.00 13.01 -13.07
CA ARG A 168 16.80 12.36 -12.55
C ARG A 168 17.08 11.48 -11.33
N ASP A 169 18.16 10.70 -11.37
CA ASP A 169 18.43 9.73 -10.32
C ASP A 169 18.88 10.44 -9.04
N GLU A 170 19.67 11.51 -9.18
CA GLU A 170 19.98 12.40 -8.07
C GLU A 170 18.74 13.09 -7.49
N PHE A 171 17.85 13.60 -8.37
CA PHE A 171 16.62 14.25 -7.94
C PHE A 171 15.73 13.29 -7.15
N ALA A 172 15.56 12.07 -7.65
CA ALA A 172 14.77 11.03 -6.99
C ALA A 172 15.35 10.57 -5.65
N ARG A 173 16.69 10.53 -5.52
CA ARG A 173 17.34 10.23 -4.24
C ARG A 173 17.10 11.32 -3.20
N LEU A 174 17.10 12.58 -3.62
CA LEU A 174 16.86 13.71 -2.73
C LEU A 174 15.39 13.84 -2.34
N PHE A 175 14.49 13.66 -3.30
CA PHE A 175 13.04 13.77 -3.13
C PHE A 175 12.37 12.41 -3.33
N ASP A 176 12.69 11.46 -2.45
CA ASP A 176 12.14 10.10 -2.51
C ASP A 176 10.63 10.10 -2.23
N ALA A 177 9.85 10.14 -3.30
CA ALA A 177 8.39 10.05 -3.26
C ALA A 177 7.89 8.60 -3.06
N GLY A 178 8.79 7.63 -2.92
CA GLY A 178 8.43 6.24 -2.70
C GLY A 178 8.00 5.46 -3.94
N VAL A 179 7.90 6.12 -5.09
CA VAL A 179 7.45 5.55 -6.36
C VAL A 179 8.56 4.71 -7.03
N PRO A 180 8.23 3.59 -7.69
CA PRO A 180 9.21 2.82 -8.43
C PRO A 180 9.58 3.56 -9.72
N LEU A 181 10.87 3.77 -9.92
CA LEU A 181 11.38 4.47 -11.09
C LEU A 181 11.89 3.48 -12.12
N ASP A 182 11.51 3.70 -13.39
CA ASP A 182 12.13 3.00 -14.51
C ASP A 182 13.62 3.34 -14.58
N TYR A 183 14.43 2.44 -15.13
CA TYR A 183 15.83 2.74 -15.39
C TYR A 183 15.99 4.03 -16.20
N SER A 184 16.95 4.85 -15.79
CA SER A 184 17.31 6.04 -16.54
C SER A 184 17.91 5.65 -17.89
N SER A 185 17.47 6.36 -18.91
CA SER A 185 17.80 6.18 -20.32
C SER A 185 17.99 7.57 -20.95
N LYS A 186 18.46 7.60 -22.19
CA LYS A 186 18.70 8.86 -22.90
C LYS A 186 17.45 9.76 -23.02
N THR A 187 16.25 9.21 -22.92
CA THR A 187 15.00 9.96 -23.10
C THR A 187 14.29 10.33 -21.79
N ASN A 188 14.78 9.84 -20.64
CA ASN A 188 14.18 10.12 -19.33
C ASN A 188 15.21 10.40 -18.23
N SER A 189 16.50 10.64 -18.53
CA SER A 189 17.55 10.85 -17.51
C SER A 189 17.57 12.24 -16.87
N LYS A 190 16.61 13.12 -17.19
CA LYS A 190 16.57 14.50 -16.69
C LYS A 190 15.21 14.86 -16.12
N VAL A 191 15.21 15.76 -15.14
CA VAL A 191 13.99 16.37 -14.56
C VAL A 191 13.95 17.84 -14.96
N LEU A 192 12.80 18.29 -15.46
CA LEU A 192 12.54 19.71 -15.74
C LEU A 192 12.07 20.40 -14.45
N LEU A 193 12.82 21.40 -14.01
CA LEU A 193 12.44 22.28 -12.91
C LEU A 193 11.95 23.61 -13.46
N LEU A 194 10.79 24.05 -12.99
CA LEU A 194 10.23 25.37 -13.28
C LEU A 194 10.33 26.22 -12.02
N HIS A 195 10.94 27.39 -12.14
CA HIS A 195 11.29 28.24 -11.03
C HIS A 195 10.43 29.48 -10.99
N GLY A 196 9.91 29.81 -9.81
CA GLY A 196 9.38 31.15 -9.54
C GLY A 196 10.49 32.21 -9.53
N LYS A 197 10.11 33.49 -9.59
CA LYS A 197 11.04 34.62 -9.72
C LYS A 197 12.19 34.63 -8.70
N GLN A 198 11.93 34.23 -7.46
CA GLN A 198 12.93 34.21 -6.38
C GLN A 198 13.57 32.84 -6.16
N ALA A 199 12.99 31.77 -6.74
CA ALA A 199 13.46 30.39 -6.57
C ALA A 199 14.63 30.06 -7.51
N TRP A 200 14.85 30.89 -8.53
CA TRP A 200 15.92 30.67 -9.48
C TRP A 200 17.30 30.84 -8.83
N PRO A 201 18.19 29.83 -8.90
CA PRO A 201 19.54 29.96 -8.36
C PRO A 201 20.39 30.92 -9.21
N PRO A 202 21.28 31.72 -8.60
CA PRO A 202 22.20 32.57 -9.35
C PRO A 202 23.11 31.71 -10.24
N GLN A 203 22.96 31.84 -11.56
CA GLN A 203 23.75 31.08 -12.53
C GLN A 203 25.01 31.82 -12.96
N ARG A 204 26.08 31.06 -13.20
CA ARG A 204 27.29 31.49 -13.89
C ARG A 204 27.28 30.86 -15.28
N ASN A 205 27.02 31.65 -16.32
CA ASN A 205 27.25 31.34 -17.73
C ASN A 205 26.58 30.06 -18.28
N ALA A 206 25.29 30.13 -18.60
CA ALA A 206 24.64 29.10 -19.41
C ALA A 206 24.63 29.50 -20.90
N SER A 207 25.26 28.69 -21.75
CA SER A 207 25.20 28.84 -23.22
C SER A 207 23.97 28.18 -23.84
N SER A 208 23.21 27.39 -23.07
CA SER A 208 22.02 26.67 -23.54
C SER A 208 20.72 27.38 -23.17
N MET A 209 19.69 27.19 -24.01
CA MET A 209 18.34 27.73 -23.79
C MET A 209 17.71 27.22 -22.48
N ILE A 210 17.99 25.98 -22.09
CA ILE A 210 17.66 25.43 -20.77
C ILE A 210 18.96 24.94 -20.13
N PRO A 211 19.42 25.59 -19.04
CA PRO A 211 20.66 25.18 -18.38
C PRO A 211 20.48 23.87 -17.63
N VAL A 212 21.52 23.03 -17.69
CA VAL A 212 21.64 21.86 -16.83
C VAL A 212 22.38 22.29 -15.56
N ILE A 213 21.77 22.08 -14.40
CA ILE A 213 22.41 22.26 -13.10
C ILE A 213 22.86 20.89 -12.62
N GLU A 214 24.17 20.70 -12.46
CA GLU A 214 24.75 19.39 -12.14
C GLU A 214 24.31 18.89 -10.77
N ASN A 215 24.31 19.77 -9.77
CA ASN A 215 23.91 19.43 -8.40
C ASN A 215 22.43 19.79 -8.13
N VAL A 216 21.63 18.81 -7.70
CA VAL A 216 20.19 19.02 -7.48
C VAL A 216 19.93 19.97 -6.31
N GLN A 217 20.70 19.88 -5.23
CA GLN A 217 20.53 20.75 -4.06
C GLN A 217 20.75 22.21 -4.43
N ASP A 218 21.74 22.51 -5.27
CA ASP A 218 21.95 23.86 -5.80
C ASP A 218 20.79 24.34 -6.67
N ALA A 219 20.19 23.44 -7.45
CA ALA A 219 19.03 23.77 -8.28
C ALA A 219 17.81 24.15 -7.45
N VAL A 220 17.64 23.55 -6.26
CA VAL A 220 16.47 23.78 -5.39
C VAL A 220 16.77 24.62 -4.14
N LYS A 221 17.99 25.16 -3.99
CA LYS A 221 18.40 25.84 -2.74
C LYS A 221 17.57 27.07 -2.37
N ASN A 222 16.99 27.73 -3.37
CA ASN A 222 16.13 28.90 -3.18
C ASN A 222 14.63 28.53 -3.19
N CYS A 223 14.29 27.25 -3.31
CA CYS A 223 12.90 26.77 -3.32
C CYS A 223 12.40 26.55 -1.89
N ASN A 224 11.29 27.20 -1.53
CA ASN A 224 10.57 26.88 -0.29
C ASN A 224 9.60 25.70 -0.45
N TYR A 225 9.16 25.44 -1.69
CA TYR A 225 8.22 24.39 -2.04
C TYR A 225 8.66 23.72 -3.35
N VAL A 226 8.52 22.41 -3.43
CA VAL A 226 8.76 21.63 -4.65
C VAL A 226 7.54 20.74 -4.88
N ASN A 227 6.81 21.02 -5.96
CA ASN A 227 5.69 20.19 -6.39
C ASN A 227 6.17 19.24 -7.48
N VAL A 228 6.01 17.93 -7.26
CA VAL A 228 6.48 16.91 -8.20
C VAL A 228 5.31 16.38 -9.02
N VAL A 229 5.38 16.54 -10.34
CA VAL A 229 4.43 15.97 -11.30
C VAL A 229 5.12 14.83 -12.03
N LEU A 230 4.65 13.61 -11.80
CA LEU A 230 5.16 12.42 -12.49
C LEU A 230 4.46 12.29 -13.84
N THR A 231 5.23 12.06 -14.89
CA THR A 231 4.71 11.84 -16.26
C THR A 231 5.33 10.60 -16.89
N GLN A 232 4.55 9.90 -17.70
CA GLN A 232 5.03 8.74 -18.45
C GLN A 232 5.95 9.22 -19.59
N PRO A 233 7.20 8.73 -19.67
CA PRO A 233 8.06 9.06 -20.80
C PRO A 233 7.46 8.48 -22.09
N ASN A 234 7.65 9.19 -23.21
CA ASN A 234 7.23 8.76 -24.56
C ASN A 234 5.71 8.70 -24.81
N ARG A 235 4.86 9.28 -23.96
CA ARG A 235 3.43 9.40 -24.28
C ARG A 235 3.23 10.37 -25.44
N LYS A 236 2.74 9.86 -26.57
CA LYS A 236 2.44 10.69 -27.76
C LYS A 236 1.23 11.59 -27.48
N ASN A 237 1.24 12.79 -28.07
CA ASN A 237 0.13 13.76 -27.99
C ASN A 237 -0.28 14.13 -26.55
N GLN A 238 0.67 14.11 -25.61
CA GLN A 238 0.44 14.54 -24.23
C GLN A 238 0.75 16.03 -24.09
N CYS A 239 -0.16 16.77 -23.46
CA CYS A 239 0.07 18.13 -23.01
C CYS A 239 0.08 18.16 -21.48
N ILE A 240 0.99 18.97 -20.90
CA ILE A 240 1.00 19.28 -19.46
C ILE A 240 0.68 20.76 -19.32
N ALA A 241 -0.45 21.06 -18.69
CA ALA A 241 -0.86 22.44 -18.41
C ALA A 241 -0.42 22.83 -17.00
N ILE A 242 0.27 23.97 -16.89
CA ILE A 242 0.63 24.59 -15.61
C ILE A 242 0.01 25.97 -15.62
N MET A 243 -0.93 26.19 -14.70
CA MET A 243 -1.75 27.39 -14.64
C MET A 243 -1.62 28.03 -13.27
N GLY A 244 -1.36 29.34 -13.24
CA GLY A 244 -1.39 30.12 -12.01
C GLY A 244 -2.81 30.18 -11.46
N GLN A 245 -3.04 29.55 -10.30
CA GLN A 245 -4.33 29.50 -9.61
C GLN A 245 -4.09 29.21 -8.12
N TYR A 246 -5.15 29.21 -7.31
CA TYR A 246 -5.12 28.63 -5.97
C TYR A 246 -4.55 27.20 -5.98
N ASN A 247 -3.75 26.87 -4.96
CA ASN A 247 -2.98 25.64 -4.92
C ASN A 247 -3.90 24.40 -4.95
N SER A 248 -3.57 23.44 -5.80
CA SER A 248 -4.22 22.12 -5.88
C SER A 248 -3.19 21.03 -5.69
N TYR A 249 -3.51 20.04 -4.87
CA TYR A 249 -2.67 18.85 -4.65
C TYR A 249 -3.06 17.68 -5.56
N HIS A 250 -3.97 17.91 -6.51
CA HIS A 250 -4.45 16.90 -7.43
C HIS A 250 -4.15 17.29 -8.87
N ILE A 251 -3.75 16.30 -9.66
CA ILE A 251 -3.59 16.42 -11.10
C ILE A 251 -4.94 16.10 -11.75
N HIS A 252 -5.54 17.09 -12.39
CA HIS A 252 -6.74 16.90 -13.19
C HIS A 252 -6.35 16.32 -14.55
N ARG A 253 -7.01 15.22 -14.94
CA ARG A 253 -6.75 14.52 -16.19
C ARG A 253 -7.89 14.75 -17.16
N PHE A 254 -7.54 15.20 -18.36
CA PHE A 254 -8.47 15.33 -19.46
C PHE A 254 -8.03 14.40 -20.60
N MET A 255 -8.97 13.70 -21.21
CA MET A 255 -8.70 12.78 -22.31
C MET A 255 -9.72 12.98 -23.43
N ARG A 256 -9.29 12.77 -24.68
CA ARG A 256 -10.17 12.67 -25.85
C ARG A 256 -10.67 11.23 -25.96
N GLY A 257 -11.41 10.77 -24.97
CA GLY A 257 -12.07 9.47 -24.99
C GLY A 257 -13.52 9.72 -24.68
N GLY A 258 -14.42 9.35 -25.59
CA GLY A 258 -15.86 9.57 -25.37
C GLY A 258 -16.37 8.79 -24.16
N GLU A 259 -17.55 9.15 -23.67
CA GLU A 259 -18.28 8.26 -22.78
C GLU A 259 -18.44 6.88 -23.44
N PRO A 260 -18.42 5.78 -22.66
CA PRO A 260 -18.56 4.45 -23.24
C PRO A 260 -19.89 4.39 -24.01
N LYS A 261 -19.82 4.11 -25.32
CA LYS A 261 -20.95 4.27 -26.26
C LYS A 261 -22.14 3.37 -25.95
N THR A 262 -21.98 2.39 -25.06
CA THR A 262 -23.03 1.44 -24.68
C THR A 262 -23.12 1.29 -23.17
N THR A 263 -24.34 1.07 -22.66
CA THR A 263 -24.58 0.72 -21.25
C THR A 263 -23.77 -0.50 -20.82
N ALA A 264 -23.50 -1.44 -21.73
CA ALA A 264 -22.65 -2.61 -21.48
C ALA A 264 -21.19 -2.22 -21.22
N GLN A 265 -20.62 -1.31 -22.03
CA GLN A 265 -19.26 -0.79 -21.81
C GLN A 265 -19.17 0.05 -20.52
N GLN A 266 -20.18 0.88 -20.24
CA GLN A 266 -20.28 1.62 -18.97
C GLN A 266 -20.32 0.67 -17.76
N ARG A 267 -21.17 -0.38 -17.80
CA ARG A 267 -21.22 -1.41 -16.75
C ARG A 267 -19.90 -2.15 -16.57
N ARG A 268 -19.16 -2.36 -17.67
CA ARG A 268 -17.83 -2.98 -17.63
C ARG A 268 -16.73 -2.02 -17.17
N GLY A 269 -16.98 -0.71 -17.15
CA GLY A 269 -15.98 0.32 -16.78
C GLY A 269 -14.93 0.54 -17.87
N VAL A 270 -15.25 0.16 -19.11
CA VAL A 270 -14.35 0.27 -20.26
C VAL A 270 -14.25 1.73 -20.65
N VAL A 271 -13.04 2.28 -20.65
CA VAL A 271 -12.77 3.61 -21.22
C VAL A 271 -12.88 3.49 -22.74
N ALA A 272 -13.60 4.41 -23.39
CA ALA A 272 -13.64 4.42 -24.84
C ALA A 272 -12.21 4.65 -25.40
N PRO A 273 -11.87 4.02 -26.55
CA PRO A 273 -10.61 4.33 -27.24
C PRO A 273 -10.45 5.83 -27.45
N ILE A 274 -9.19 6.28 -27.55
CA ILE A 274 -8.91 7.69 -27.87
C ILE A 274 -9.52 8.01 -29.24
N ASP A 275 -10.33 9.06 -29.28
CA ASP A 275 -10.87 9.67 -30.49
C ASP A 275 -10.23 11.06 -30.65
N PRO A 276 -9.25 11.24 -31.54
CA PRO A 276 -8.60 12.53 -31.74
C PRO A 276 -9.55 13.68 -32.13
N THR A 277 -10.74 13.35 -32.64
CA THR A 277 -11.76 14.32 -33.07
C THR A 277 -12.68 14.74 -31.92
N ALA A 278 -12.76 13.94 -30.85
CA ALA A 278 -13.56 14.25 -29.67
C ALA A 278 -12.92 15.40 -28.86
N PRO A 279 -13.73 16.20 -28.14
CA PRO A 279 -13.21 17.19 -27.20
C PRO A 279 -12.44 16.53 -26.04
N LEU A 280 -11.61 17.32 -25.35
CA LEU A 280 -10.98 16.89 -24.10
C LEU A 280 -12.01 16.95 -22.98
N GLU A 281 -12.24 15.82 -22.29
CA GLU A 281 -13.18 15.72 -21.18
C GLU A 281 -12.49 15.27 -19.90
N LEU A 282 -13.00 15.71 -18.75
CA LEU A 282 -12.49 15.31 -17.45
C LEU A 282 -12.74 13.80 -17.27
N VAL A 283 -11.69 13.06 -16.96
CA VAL A 283 -11.77 11.61 -16.73
C VAL A 283 -11.38 11.24 -15.30
N ARG A 284 -11.78 10.04 -14.89
CA ARG A 284 -11.41 9.46 -13.59
C ARG A 284 -9.91 9.24 -13.51
N ARG A 285 -9.37 9.24 -12.28
CA ARG A 285 -8.00 8.78 -12.02
C ARG A 285 -7.86 7.33 -12.49
N GLY A 286 -6.79 7.03 -13.22
CA GLY A 286 -6.54 5.70 -13.75
C GLY A 286 -7.27 5.35 -15.05
N ALA A 287 -8.00 6.29 -15.67
CA ALA A 287 -8.57 6.08 -16.99
C ALA A 287 -7.46 5.79 -18.01
N ASP A 288 -7.50 4.62 -18.62
CA ASP A 288 -6.52 4.15 -19.59
C ASP A 288 -7.25 3.69 -20.86
N PRO A 289 -6.87 4.18 -22.05
CA PRO A 289 -7.53 3.76 -23.29
C PRO A 289 -7.19 2.32 -23.70
N VAL A 290 -6.11 1.74 -23.16
CA VAL A 290 -5.66 0.38 -23.45
C VAL A 290 -6.32 -0.62 -22.50
N PHE A 291 -6.50 -0.25 -21.22
CA PHE A 291 -7.05 -1.16 -20.23
C PHE A 291 -8.54 -0.92 -19.99
N SER A 292 -9.32 -2.00 -20.02
CA SER A 292 -10.76 -1.99 -19.75
C SER A 292 -11.12 -1.78 -18.28
N PHE A 293 -10.12 -1.74 -17.38
CA PHE A 293 -10.32 -1.65 -15.94
C PHE A 293 -10.07 -0.23 -15.45
N THR A 294 -11.07 0.32 -14.76
CA THR A 294 -10.98 1.58 -14.03
C THR A 294 -11.61 1.39 -12.65
N THR A 295 -11.22 2.22 -11.68
CA THR A 295 -11.90 2.26 -10.38
C THR A 295 -13.37 2.65 -10.59
N LYS A 296 -14.26 1.69 -10.41
CA LYS A 296 -15.70 1.90 -10.53
C LYS A 296 -16.22 2.55 -9.26
N THR A 297 -17.03 3.60 -9.42
CA THR A 297 -17.81 4.13 -8.32
C THR A 297 -18.77 3.04 -7.83
N PRO A 298 -18.82 2.75 -6.52
CA PRO A 298 -19.78 1.81 -5.96
C PRO A 298 -21.22 2.21 -6.28
N THR A 299 -22.06 1.23 -6.56
CA THR A 299 -23.50 1.39 -6.66
C THR A 299 -24.13 1.44 -5.26
N VAL A 300 -25.32 2.04 -5.14
CA VAL A 300 -26.08 2.05 -3.89
C VAL A 300 -26.32 0.63 -3.35
N HIS A 301 -26.50 -0.35 -4.25
CA HIS A 301 -26.66 -1.75 -3.86
C HIS A 301 -25.38 -2.33 -3.24
N GLU A 302 -24.22 -2.11 -3.86
CA GLU A 302 -22.93 -2.56 -3.33
C GLU A 302 -22.63 -1.91 -1.98
N THR A 303 -22.83 -0.59 -1.85
CA THR A 303 -22.66 0.13 -0.58
C THR A 303 -23.57 -0.42 0.51
N ARG A 304 -24.88 -0.55 0.25
CA ARG A 304 -25.83 -1.11 1.24
C ARG A 304 -25.51 -2.55 1.61
N ARG A 305 -25.12 -3.37 0.63
CA ARG A 305 -24.72 -4.75 0.86
C ARG A 305 -23.53 -4.81 1.80
N TYR A 306 -22.44 -4.09 1.47
CA TYR A 306 -21.24 -4.07 2.31
C TYR A 306 -21.52 -3.51 3.70
N TRP A 307 -22.23 -2.38 3.81
CA TRP A 307 -22.51 -1.75 5.09
C TRP A 307 -23.35 -2.62 6.01
N ASN A 308 -24.48 -3.13 5.52
CA ASN A 308 -25.43 -3.85 6.35
C ASN A 308 -24.98 -5.29 6.66
N GLN A 309 -24.34 -5.96 5.70
CA GLN A 309 -24.00 -7.38 5.84
C GLN A 309 -22.59 -7.61 6.37
N THR A 310 -21.69 -6.65 6.22
CA THR A 310 -20.28 -6.85 6.52
C THR A 310 -19.76 -5.84 7.52
N LEU A 311 -19.76 -4.54 7.18
CA LEU A 311 -19.15 -3.51 8.01
C LEU A 311 -19.86 -3.35 9.37
N GLN A 312 -21.20 -3.31 9.38
CA GLN A 312 -21.96 -3.19 10.62
C GLN A 312 -21.69 -4.39 11.55
N GLN A 313 -21.75 -5.61 11.01
CA GLN A 313 -21.47 -6.81 11.81
C GLN A 313 -20.04 -6.82 12.35
N TYR A 314 -19.08 -6.43 11.52
CA TYR A 314 -17.68 -6.28 11.92
C TYR A 314 -17.53 -5.31 13.09
N LEU A 315 -18.06 -4.09 12.97
CA LEU A 315 -17.94 -3.05 13.98
C LEU A 315 -18.69 -3.40 15.27
N THR A 316 -19.86 -4.03 15.18
CA THR A 316 -20.63 -4.49 16.35
C THR A 316 -19.88 -5.53 17.18
N ASN A 317 -19.00 -6.32 16.57
CA ASN A 317 -18.25 -7.38 17.25
C ASN A 317 -16.76 -7.05 17.42
N LEU A 318 -16.33 -5.81 17.11
CA LEU A 318 -14.92 -5.43 17.05
C LEU A 318 -14.17 -5.71 18.37
N ASP A 319 -14.74 -5.32 19.51
CA ASP A 319 -14.11 -5.53 20.82
C ASP A 319 -13.92 -7.02 21.15
N VAL A 320 -14.86 -7.87 20.71
CA VAL A 320 -14.75 -9.33 20.86
C VAL A 320 -13.58 -9.85 20.03
N TYR A 321 -13.49 -9.45 18.76
CA TYR A 321 -12.40 -9.88 17.88
C TYR A 321 -11.03 -9.42 18.40
N LEU A 322 -10.93 -8.17 18.87
CA LEU A 322 -9.69 -7.65 19.44
C LEU A 322 -9.28 -8.44 20.69
N LYS A 323 -10.22 -8.71 21.59
CA LYS A 323 -9.98 -9.46 22.83
C LYS A 323 -9.53 -10.91 22.56
N GLU A 324 -10.14 -11.57 21.58
CA GLU A 324 -9.75 -12.93 21.19
C GLU A 324 -8.38 -12.97 20.51
N LEU A 325 -8.08 -12.00 19.65
CA LEU A 325 -6.85 -11.95 18.85
C LEU A 325 -5.62 -11.50 19.67
N GLU A 326 -5.81 -10.60 20.63
CA GLU A 326 -4.73 -10.02 21.45
C GLU A 326 -3.72 -11.05 22.01
N PRO A 327 -4.12 -12.16 22.66
CA PRO A 327 -3.16 -13.15 23.17
C PRO A 327 -2.33 -13.82 22.07
N LEU A 328 -2.92 -14.05 20.88
CA LEU A 328 -2.19 -14.63 19.74
C LEU A 328 -1.14 -13.64 19.22
N VAL A 329 -1.52 -12.37 19.04
CA VAL A 329 -0.62 -11.31 18.58
C VAL A 329 0.51 -11.07 19.58
N LYS A 330 0.21 -11.02 20.89
CA LYS A 330 1.24 -10.89 21.93
C LYS A 330 2.26 -12.03 21.89
N LYS A 331 1.82 -13.25 21.57
CA LYS A 331 2.70 -14.43 21.48
C LYS A 331 3.54 -14.44 20.20
N ALA A 332 2.96 -14.05 19.07
CA ALA A 332 3.65 -14.07 17.78
C ALA A 332 4.51 -12.84 17.51
N ALA A 333 4.24 -11.70 18.16
CA ALA A 333 4.93 -10.46 17.84
C ALA A 333 6.45 -10.53 18.09
N LEU A 334 7.23 -10.22 17.05
CA LEU A 334 8.67 -10.07 17.08
C LEU A 334 9.01 -8.58 16.98
N CYS A 335 9.51 -7.99 18.08
CA CYS A 335 9.84 -6.56 18.16
C CYS A 335 8.68 -5.62 17.77
N LYS A 336 7.45 -5.93 18.23
CA LYS A 336 6.17 -5.24 17.90
C LYS A 336 5.63 -5.44 16.49
N ALA A 337 6.27 -6.26 15.66
CA ALA A 337 5.75 -6.62 14.36
C ALA A 337 5.25 -8.06 14.33
N VAL A 338 4.21 -8.31 13.56
CA VAL A 338 3.67 -9.67 13.34
C VAL A 338 3.44 -9.88 11.85
N ILE A 339 3.67 -11.11 11.39
CA ILE A 339 3.38 -11.51 10.02
C ILE A 339 1.96 -12.05 9.98
N VAL A 340 1.14 -11.48 9.11
CA VAL A 340 -0.26 -11.80 8.95
C VAL A 340 -0.50 -12.38 7.57
N MET A 341 -1.17 -13.53 7.52
CA MET A 341 -1.62 -14.17 6.29
C MET A 341 -3.11 -14.43 6.35
N THR A 342 -3.78 -14.49 5.21
CA THR A 342 -5.18 -14.93 5.12
C THR A 342 -5.25 -16.17 4.25
N CYS A 343 -5.94 -17.21 4.71
CA CYS A 343 -6.05 -18.47 3.98
C CYS A 343 -7.43 -19.08 4.13
N ASN A 344 -7.93 -19.67 3.04
CA ASN A 344 -9.07 -20.58 3.05
C ASN A 344 -8.62 -21.98 2.64
N LEU A 345 -9.52 -22.96 2.75
CA LEU A 345 -9.18 -24.37 2.48
C LEU A 345 -8.68 -24.58 1.05
N GLY A 346 -9.27 -23.86 0.09
CA GLY A 346 -8.85 -23.90 -1.30
C GLY A 346 -7.41 -23.47 -1.54
N GLN A 347 -6.85 -22.58 -0.71
CA GLN A 347 -5.47 -22.09 -0.81
C GLN A 347 -4.51 -22.82 0.15
N ALA A 348 -5.00 -23.74 0.98
CA ALA A 348 -4.21 -24.50 1.95
C ALA A 348 -2.96 -25.19 1.35
N PRO A 349 -2.98 -25.72 0.10
CA PRO A 349 -1.76 -26.26 -0.51
C PRO A 349 -0.64 -25.25 -0.69
N LEU A 350 -0.96 -23.98 -0.96
CA LEU A 350 0.04 -22.93 -1.09
C LEU A 350 0.60 -22.53 0.28
N LEU A 351 -0.26 -22.44 1.31
CA LEU A 351 0.17 -22.25 2.69
C LEU A 351 1.12 -23.37 3.14
N ALA A 352 0.78 -24.62 2.84
CA ALA A 352 1.64 -25.77 3.12
C ALA A 352 2.99 -25.64 2.44
N ASN A 353 3.01 -25.19 1.17
CA ASN A 353 4.24 -24.98 0.45
C ASN A 353 5.11 -23.89 1.07
N LEU A 354 4.51 -22.77 1.50
CA LEU A 354 5.22 -21.71 2.21
C LEU A 354 5.88 -22.27 3.48
N VAL A 355 5.13 -23.01 4.31
CA VAL A 355 5.66 -23.62 5.54
C VAL A 355 6.78 -24.61 5.24
N CYS A 356 6.56 -25.54 4.30
CA CYS A 356 7.52 -26.58 3.98
C CYS A 356 8.81 -25.99 3.37
N SER A 357 8.69 -25.03 2.47
CA SER A 357 9.84 -24.37 1.83
C SER A 357 10.63 -23.51 2.82
N ALA A 358 9.97 -22.85 3.78
CA ALA A 358 10.61 -22.11 4.86
C ALA A 358 11.33 -23.04 5.85
N ARG A 359 10.70 -24.14 6.25
CA ARG A 359 11.30 -25.17 7.13
C ARG A 359 12.51 -25.84 6.49
N ALA A 360 12.45 -26.16 5.19
CA ALA A 360 13.57 -26.71 4.43
C ALA A 360 14.80 -25.76 4.42
N ARG A 361 14.57 -24.47 4.66
CA ARG A 361 15.61 -23.43 4.78
C ARG A 361 15.95 -23.07 6.23
N GLY A 362 15.33 -23.71 7.22
CA GLY A 362 15.54 -23.42 8.64
C GLY A 362 15.04 -22.04 9.06
N LEU A 363 14.05 -21.47 8.37
CA LEU A 363 13.45 -20.19 8.73
C LEU A 363 12.48 -20.36 9.90
N ASP A 364 12.46 -19.37 10.81
CA ASP A 364 11.52 -19.31 11.93
C ASP A 364 10.16 -18.78 11.47
N LEU A 365 9.09 -19.47 11.86
CA LEU A 365 7.70 -19.13 11.55
C LEU A 365 6.91 -18.71 12.80
N SER A 366 7.57 -18.57 13.95
CA SER A 366 6.94 -18.18 15.22
C SER A 366 6.24 -16.81 15.16
N GLY A 367 6.69 -15.95 14.24
CA GLY A 367 6.11 -14.63 13.97
C GLY A 367 4.87 -14.61 13.09
N VAL A 368 4.39 -15.77 12.61
CA VAL A 368 3.27 -15.87 11.66
C VAL A 368 1.95 -16.17 12.35
N ILE A 369 0.93 -15.38 12.02
CA ILE A 369 -0.48 -15.66 12.32
C ILE A 369 -1.23 -15.85 11.01
N VAL A 370 -1.89 -16.99 10.86
CA VAL A 370 -2.82 -17.27 9.76
C VAL A 370 -4.23 -16.92 10.21
N PHE A 371 -4.84 -15.93 9.57
CA PHE A 371 -6.26 -15.69 9.65
C PHE A 371 -6.96 -16.69 8.73
N ALA A 372 -7.40 -17.79 9.33
CA ALA A 372 -8.14 -18.83 8.64
C ALA A 372 -9.58 -18.39 8.45
N THR A 373 -10.11 -18.53 7.24
CA THR A 373 -11.49 -18.12 6.93
C THR A 373 -12.51 -19.24 7.18
N ASP A 374 -12.04 -20.44 7.52
CA ASP A 374 -12.83 -21.62 7.87
C ASP A 374 -12.10 -22.44 8.95
N ALA A 375 -12.87 -23.25 9.69
CA ALA A 375 -12.36 -24.02 10.83
C ALA A 375 -11.33 -25.08 10.39
N GLU A 376 -11.54 -25.68 9.23
CA GLU A 376 -10.66 -26.68 8.64
C GLU A 376 -9.27 -26.08 8.34
N THR A 377 -9.21 -24.88 7.79
CA THR A 377 -7.96 -24.16 7.55
C THR A 377 -7.26 -23.75 8.84
N ALA A 378 -8.03 -23.42 9.89
CA ALA A 378 -7.46 -23.11 11.20
C ALA A 378 -6.76 -24.33 11.80
N SER A 379 -7.46 -25.46 11.85
CA SER A 379 -6.92 -26.75 12.29
C SER A 379 -5.69 -27.15 11.45
N TYR A 380 -5.77 -26.94 10.13
CA TYR A 380 -4.67 -27.23 9.23
C TYR A 380 -3.43 -26.37 9.48
N ALA A 381 -3.60 -25.06 9.66
CA ALA A 381 -2.50 -24.13 9.95
C ALA A 381 -1.83 -24.45 11.30
N GLU A 382 -2.62 -24.76 12.33
CA GLU A 382 -2.12 -25.23 13.63
C GLU A 382 -1.37 -26.56 13.50
N GLY A 383 -1.91 -27.50 12.71
CA GLY A 383 -1.25 -28.74 12.35
C GLY A 383 0.06 -28.52 11.60
N LEU A 384 0.22 -27.43 10.86
CA LEU A 384 1.49 -27.04 10.24
C LEU A 384 2.44 -26.29 11.21
N GLY A 385 2.06 -26.17 12.48
CA GLY A 385 2.83 -25.51 13.54
C GLY A 385 2.77 -23.97 13.50
N LEU A 386 1.76 -23.39 12.85
CA LEU A 386 1.53 -21.94 12.83
C LEU A 386 0.51 -21.53 13.91
N ALA A 387 0.55 -20.26 14.32
CA ALA A 387 -0.58 -19.68 15.04
C ALA A 387 -1.73 -19.42 14.05
N ALA A 388 -2.97 -19.77 14.43
CA ALA A 388 -4.15 -19.51 13.63
C ALA A 388 -5.18 -18.70 14.41
N TYR A 389 -5.86 -17.78 13.73
CA TYR A 389 -7.05 -17.10 14.24
C TYR A 389 -8.23 -17.39 13.31
N TYR A 390 -9.30 -17.95 13.88
CA TYR A 390 -10.57 -18.17 13.20
C TYR A 390 -11.70 -17.69 14.08
N ASN A 391 -12.61 -16.94 13.48
CA ASN A 391 -13.87 -16.55 14.09
C ASN A 391 -15.00 -16.74 13.06
N GLU A 392 -15.94 -17.62 13.38
CA GLU A 392 -17.04 -17.99 12.47
C GLU A 392 -17.86 -16.77 12.05
N LYS A 393 -18.13 -15.84 12.98
CA LYS A 393 -18.92 -14.64 12.66
C LYS A 393 -18.17 -13.70 11.73
N LEU A 394 -16.87 -13.52 11.95
CA LEU A 394 -16.02 -12.64 11.14
C LEU A 394 -15.92 -13.12 9.68
N PHE A 395 -15.80 -14.44 9.48
CA PHE A 395 -15.55 -15.03 8.16
C PHE A 395 -16.75 -15.76 7.54
N LYS A 396 -17.94 -15.65 8.14
CA LYS A 396 -19.17 -16.32 7.70
C LYS A 396 -19.46 -16.23 6.20
N HIS A 397 -19.11 -15.11 5.57
CA HIS A 397 -19.39 -14.83 4.16
C HIS A 397 -18.27 -15.24 3.20
N VAL A 398 -17.13 -15.71 3.72
CA VAL A 398 -15.98 -16.08 2.91
C VAL A 398 -16.12 -17.53 2.45
N PRO A 399 -16.09 -17.80 1.14
CA PRO A 399 -16.19 -19.18 0.65
C PRO A 399 -14.94 -20.00 0.99
N ARG A 400 -15.14 -21.30 1.20
CA ARG A 400 -14.07 -22.27 1.52
C ARG A 400 -13.21 -22.59 0.30
N GLN A 401 -13.80 -22.60 -0.88
CA GLN A 401 -13.14 -22.93 -2.15
C GLN A 401 -12.21 -21.79 -2.62
N HIS A 402 -11.23 -22.13 -3.45
CA HIS A 402 -10.40 -21.13 -4.12
C HIS A 402 -11.17 -20.46 -5.26
N ALA A 403 -10.77 -19.23 -5.59
CA ALA A 403 -11.26 -18.54 -6.77
C ALA A 403 -10.85 -19.28 -8.05
N SER A 404 -11.77 -19.38 -8.99
CA SER A 404 -11.54 -19.95 -10.32
C SER A 404 -10.68 -19.04 -11.20
N SER A 405 -10.79 -17.73 -10.98
CA SER A 405 -10.08 -16.69 -11.72
C SER A 405 -9.93 -15.43 -10.88
N PHE A 406 -8.94 -14.62 -11.23
CA PHE A 406 -8.75 -13.31 -10.62
C PHE A 406 -10.00 -12.42 -10.78
N GLY A 407 -10.46 -11.83 -9.67
CA GLY A 407 -11.60 -10.91 -9.69
C GLY A 407 -12.98 -11.58 -9.80
N ASP A 408 -13.09 -12.90 -9.60
CA ASP A 408 -14.40 -13.54 -9.42
C ASP A 408 -15.04 -13.19 -8.06
N SER A 409 -16.27 -13.65 -7.80
CA SER A 409 -16.96 -13.33 -6.54
C SER A 409 -16.30 -13.98 -5.32
N VAL A 410 -15.77 -15.20 -5.46
CA VAL A 410 -15.05 -15.90 -4.38
C VAL A 410 -13.78 -15.14 -4.02
N TYR A 411 -13.06 -14.68 -5.03
CA TYR A 411 -11.90 -13.81 -4.89
C TYR A 411 -12.30 -12.52 -4.15
N ALA A 412 -13.32 -11.81 -4.62
CA ALA A 412 -13.76 -10.55 -4.01
C ALA A 412 -14.11 -10.70 -2.52
N ASP A 413 -14.82 -11.76 -2.15
CA ASP A 413 -15.21 -12.04 -0.76
C ASP A 413 -13.97 -12.35 0.11
N THR A 414 -13.02 -13.15 -0.40
CA THR A 414 -11.76 -13.47 0.30
C THR A 414 -10.86 -12.24 0.47
N ILE A 415 -10.91 -11.33 -0.50
CA ILE A 415 -10.05 -10.15 -0.52
C ILE A 415 -10.43 -9.13 0.56
N ILE A 416 -11.72 -8.99 0.89
CA ILE A 416 -12.16 -8.15 2.01
C ILE A 416 -11.58 -8.65 3.33
N SER A 417 -11.44 -9.97 3.50
CA SER A 417 -10.85 -10.57 4.70
C SER A 417 -9.43 -10.04 4.97
N LYS A 418 -8.63 -9.80 3.93
CA LYS A 418 -7.28 -9.21 4.07
C LYS A 418 -7.31 -7.88 4.82
N VAL A 419 -8.33 -7.05 4.57
CA VAL A 419 -8.49 -5.74 5.23
C VAL A 419 -8.80 -5.93 6.71
N PHE A 420 -9.68 -6.87 7.08
CA PHE A 420 -9.97 -7.17 8.49
C PHE A 420 -8.74 -7.63 9.24
N CYS A 421 -7.97 -8.54 8.65
CA CYS A 421 -6.79 -9.13 9.28
C CYS A 421 -5.76 -8.05 9.65
N VAL A 422 -5.48 -7.15 8.70
CA VAL A 422 -4.53 -6.05 8.94
C VAL A 422 -5.10 -4.99 9.88
N GLN A 423 -6.40 -4.67 9.77
CA GLN A 423 -7.03 -3.67 10.64
C GLN A 423 -7.06 -4.11 12.10
N LEU A 424 -7.44 -5.36 12.39
CA LEU A 424 -7.49 -5.89 13.76
C LEU A 424 -6.12 -5.82 14.44
N VAL A 425 -5.06 -6.26 13.75
CA VAL A 425 -3.70 -6.20 14.29
C VAL A 425 -3.21 -4.76 14.45
N SER A 426 -3.55 -3.89 13.49
CA SER A 426 -3.26 -2.46 13.57
C SER A 426 -3.96 -1.79 14.76
N MET A 427 -5.20 -2.18 15.08
CA MET A 427 -5.94 -1.68 16.24
C MET A 427 -5.32 -2.12 17.57
N LEU A 428 -4.68 -3.29 17.61
CA LEU A 428 -3.94 -3.77 18.76
C LEU A 428 -2.58 -3.07 18.97
N GLY A 429 -2.20 -2.13 18.09
CA GLY A 429 -0.99 -1.33 18.24
C GLY A 429 0.30 -1.97 17.69
N TYR A 430 0.18 -3.00 16.84
CA TYR A 430 1.33 -3.71 16.25
C TYR A 430 1.60 -3.28 14.81
N ASP A 431 2.86 -3.36 14.43
CA ASP A 431 3.29 -3.30 13.03
C ASP A 431 2.86 -4.60 12.33
N VAL A 432 2.49 -4.49 11.06
CA VAL A 432 1.93 -5.62 10.30
C VAL A 432 2.76 -5.87 9.06
N LEU A 433 3.29 -7.08 8.90
CA LEU A 433 3.75 -7.59 7.61
C LEU A 433 2.65 -8.48 7.04
N PHE A 434 1.90 -7.98 6.07
CA PHE A 434 0.94 -8.81 5.35
C PHE A 434 1.64 -9.59 4.23
N ALA A 435 1.34 -10.87 4.12
CA ALA A 435 1.80 -11.74 3.04
C ALA A 435 0.67 -12.67 2.56
N ASP A 436 0.56 -12.85 1.25
CA ASP A 436 -0.23 -13.92 0.66
C ASP A 436 0.45 -15.28 0.89
N VAL A 437 -0.32 -16.36 0.79
CA VAL A 437 0.16 -17.73 1.03
C VAL A 437 0.89 -18.33 -0.18
N ASP A 438 0.85 -17.68 -1.34
CA ASP A 438 1.50 -18.06 -2.59
C ASP A 438 2.89 -17.43 -2.74
N MET A 439 3.65 -17.50 -1.65
CA MET A 439 4.99 -16.94 -1.56
C MET A 439 6.02 -18.00 -1.16
N VAL A 440 7.27 -17.74 -1.55
CA VAL A 440 8.45 -18.49 -1.12
C VAL A 440 9.37 -17.52 -0.39
N TRP A 441 9.83 -17.92 0.80
CA TRP A 441 10.79 -17.12 1.57
C TRP A 441 12.19 -17.68 1.41
N TYR A 442 13.14 -16.81 1.09
CA TYR A 442 14.56 -17.16 1.05
C TYR A 442 15.28 -16.68 2.31
N HIS A 443 14.79 -15.60 2.90
CA HIS A 443 15.22 -15.04 4.18
C HIS A 443 14.00 -14.76 5.06
N ASP A 444 14.22 -14.54 6.36
CA ASP A 444 13.17 -13.99 7.24
C ASP A 444 12.78 -12.58 6.74
N PRO A 445 11.55 -12.39 6.24
CA PRO A 445 11.15 -11.12 5.67
C PRO A 445 11.02 -10.04 6.75
N LEU A 446 10.69 -10.39 7.99
CA LEU A 446 10.50 -9.42 9.06
C LEU A 446 11.84 -8.86 9.55
N GLN A 447 12.88 -9.69 9.62
CA GLN A 447 14.24 -9.24 9.93
C GLN A 447 14.73 -8.17 8.95
N ASN A 448 14.35 -8.28 7.67
CA ASN A 448 14.70 -7.27 6.66
C ASN A 448 14.10 -5.91 6.98
N PHE A 449 12.83 -5.86 7.38
CA PHE A 449 12.22 -4.60 7.80
C PHE A 449 12.83 -4.08 9.10
N GLN A 450 13.19 -4.95 10.04
CA GLN A 450 13.88 -4.60 11.30
C GLN A 450 15.21 -3.85 11.08
N ASN A 451 15.90 -4.13 9.97
CA ASN A 451 17.21 -3.57 9.66
C ASN A 451 17.17 -2.33 8.75
N MET A 452 16.03 -2.04 8.11
CA MET A 452 15.92 -0.88 7.22
C MET A 452 15.97 0.43 8.01
N THR A 453 16.68 1.46 7.53
CA THR A 453 16.60 2.79 8.16
C THR A 453 15.18 3.36 7.99
N PHE A 454 14.37 3.23 9.05
CA PHE A 454 12.92 3.41 9.05
C PHE A 454 12.46 4.84 8.73
N LYS A 455 12.14 5.13 7.45
CA LYS A 455 11.55 6.43 7.06
C LYS A 455 10.15 6.38 6.43
N HIS A 456 9.60 5.22 6.08
CA HIS A 456 8.28 5.14 5.45
C HIS A 456 7.23 4.43 6.31
N ASP A 457 5.99 4.85 6.26
CA ASP A 457 4.93 4.27 7.07
C ASP A 457 4.42 2.95 6.46
N ILE A 458 4.48 2.82 5.12
CA ILE A 458 4.10 1.61 4.37
C ILE A 458 5.20 1.23 3.37
N TYR A 459 5.48 -0.06 3.24
CA TYR A 459 6.32 -0.64 2.18
C TYR A 459 5.51 -1.67 1.40
N LEU A 460 5.58 -1.67 0.07
CA LEU A 460 4.93 -2.69 -0.77
C LEU A 460 5.93 -3.31 -1.73
N SER A 461 5.76 -4.59 -2.03
CA SER A 461 6.39 -5.19 -3.21
C SER A 461 5.90 -4.52 -4.49
N HIS A 462 6.70 -4.58 -5.56
CA HIS A 462 6.32 -4.00 -6.84
C HIS A 462 5.49 -5.00 -7.65
N ASP A 463 4.31 -4.59 -8.11
CA ASP A 463 3.41 -5.43 -8.91
C ASP A 463 3.92 -5.64 -10.33
N GLY A 464 4.64 -4.66 -10.88
CA GLY A 464 5.09 -4.66 -12.26
C GLY A 464 4.05 -4.15 -13.26
N SER A 465 2.76 -4.09 -12.88
CA SER A 465 1.73 -3.51 -13.74
C SER A 465 1.93 -2.01 -13.88
N ARG A 466 1.93 -1.54 -15.13
CA ARG A 466 1.99 -0.11 -15.48
C ARG A 466 0.64 0.47 -15.86
N ALA A 467 -0.44 -0.25 -15.53
CA ALA A 467 -1.78 0.27 -15.74
C ALA A 467 -2.03 1.50 -14.86
N GLU A 468 -2.67 2.52 -15.45
CA GLU A 468 -2.81 3.84 -14.84
C GLU A 468 -3.60 3.83 -13.52
N PHE A 469 -4.47 2.87 -13.30
CA PHE A 469 -5.23 2.71 -12.05
C PHE A 469 -4.40 2.18 -10.87
N TYR A 470 -3.16 1.75 -11.11
CA TYR A 470 -2.19 1.44 -10.06
C TYR A 470 -1.13 2.53 -9.89
N ALA A 471 -1.12 3.57 -10.74
CA ALA A 471 -0.19 4.67 -10.63
C ALA A 471 -0.42 5.52 -9.36
N PRO A 472 0.63 6.17 -8.82
CA PRO A 472 2.02 6.14 -9.29
C PRO A 472 2.85 5.01 -8.68
N TYR A 473 2.29 4.24 -7.76
CA TYR A 473 3.08 3.31 -6.95
C TYR A 473 3.20 1.93 -7.59
N SER A 474 2.18 1.43 -8.30
CA SER A 474 2.19 0.05 -8.83
C SER A 474 2.56 -0.99 -7.75
N GLY A 475 2.10 -0.77 -6.51
CA GLY A 475 2.39 -1.64 -5.37
C GLY A 475 1.51 -2.88 -5.39
N ASN A 476 2.12 -4.04 -5.17
CA ASN A 476 1.42 -5.29 -5.02
C ASN A 476 0.98 -5.48 -3.56
N THR A 477 -0.30 -5.78 -3.37
CA THR A 477 -0.87 -5.92 -2.02
C THR A 477 -0.92 -7.37 -1.52
N GLY A 478 -0.24 -8.29 -2.22
CA GLY A 478 0.06 -9.62 -1.70
C GLY A 478 1.30 -9.66 -0.80
N PHE A 479 2.10 -8.59 -0.75
CA PHE A 479 3.18 -8.46 0.22
C PHE A 479 3.47 -6.99 0.55
N TYR A 480 3.17 -6.59 1.79
CA TYR A 480 3.40 -5.23 2.27
C TYR A 480 3.58 -5.12 3.79
N TYR A 481 4.40 -4.18 4.23
CA TYR A 481 4.66 -3.85 5.63
C TYR A 481 4.00 -2.52 6.01
N VAL A 482 3.30 -2.47 7.13
CA VAL A 482 2.63 -1.29 7.67
C VAL A 482 3.11 -1.05 9.09
N ARG A 483 3.66 0.14 9.34
CA ARG A 483 3.98 0.57 10.71
C ARG A 483 2.74 1.00 11.44
N ASN A 484 2.65 0.72 12.71
CA ASN A 484 1.58 1.21 13.56
C ASN A 484 1.84 2.68 13.95
N ASN A 485 1.09 3.59 13.35
CA ASN A 485 1.08 4.99 13.75
C ASN A 485 -0.25 5.65 13.34
N ALA A 486 -0.47 6.89 13.77
CA ALA A 486 -1.73 7.58 13.50
C ALA A 486 -2.07 7.71 12.00
N ARG A 487 -1.06 7.90 11.12
CA ARG A 487 -1.28 8.04 9.67
C ARG A 487 -1.71 6.72 9.04
N SER A 488 -0.99 5.65 9.33
CA SER A 488 -1.29 4.32 8.80
C SER A 488 -2.58 3.75 9.38
N GLN A 489 -2.85 3.94 10.68
CA GLN A 489 -4.12 3.54 11.28
C GLN A 489 -5.30 4.26 10.61
N TYR A 490 -5.18 5.57 10.37
CA TYR A 490 -6.24 6.31 9.69
C TYR A 490 -6.44 5.83 8.24
N PHE A 491 -5.35 5.53 7.53
CA PHE A 491 -5.42 4.91 6.21
C PHE A 491 -6.14 3.55 6.22
N ILE A 492 -5.75 2.64 7.11
CA ILE A 492 -6.35 1.30 7.18
C ILE A 492 -7.83 1.36 7.61
N ASN A 493 -8.18 2.26 8.52
CA ASN A 493 -9.58 2.50 8.89
C ASN A 493 -10.40 3.08 7.72
N HIS A 494 -9.82 3.98 6.92
CA HIS A 494 -10.46 4.48 5.70
C HIS A 494 -10.64 3.34 4.68
N LEU A 495 -9.63 2.51 4.48
CA LEU A 495 -9.73 1.34 3.59
C LEU A 495 -10.83 0.37 4.03
N LEU A 496 -10.96 0.13 5.33
CA LEU A 496 -12.04 -0.68 5.91
C LEU A 496 -13.42 -0.11 5.54
N VAL A 497 -13.68 1.17 5.82
CA VAL A 497 -15.01 1.75 5.52
C VAL A 497 -15.29 1.85 4.02
N SER A 498 -14.25 1.84 3.18
CA SER A 498 -14.33 1.80 1.71
C SER A 498 -14.40 0.38 1.12
N GLY A 499 -14.80 -0.64 1.90
CA GLY A 499 -14.91 -2.01 1.38
C GLY A 499 -15.95 -2.20 0.27
N ASP A 500 -16.89 -1.26 0.09
CA ASP A 500 -17.79 -1.24 -1.07
C ASP A 500 -17.05 -0.90 -2.38
N LEU A 501 -15.98 -0.10 -2.32
CA LEU A 501 -15.07 0.13 -3.44
C LEU A 501 -14.26 -1.12 -3.78
N ILE A 502 -13.92 -1.94 -2.78
CA ILE A 502 -13.29 -3.25 -3.01
C ILE A 502 -14.27 -4.20 -3.71
N ALA A 503 -15.53 -4.22 -3.27
CA ALA A 503 -16.58 -5.01 -3.90
C ALA A 503 -16.82 -4.58 -5.36
N SER A 504 -16.92 -3.27 -5.63
CA SER A 504 -17.19 -2.75 -6.98
C SER A 504 -16.04 -2.99 -7.97
N THR A 505 -14.80 -2.95 -7.47
CA THR A 505 -13.59 -3.19 -8.27
C THR A 505 -13.17 -4.65 -8.30
N LYS A 506 -13.76 -5.50 -7.45
CA LYS A 506 -13.44 -6.93 -7.27
C LYS A 506 -11.97 -7.21 -6.91
N THR A 507 -11.27 -6.21 -6.40
CA THR A 507 -9.88 -6.29 -5.95
C THR A 507 -9.65 -5.23 -4.88
N HIS A 508 -8.80 -5.51 -3.90
CA HIS A 508 -8.41 -4.48 -2.93
C HIS A 508 -7.20 -3.67 -3.39
N GLN A 509 -6.40 -4.15 -4.35
CA GLN A 509 -5.17 -3.47 -4.75
C GLN A 509 -5.43 -2.07 -5.32
N ALA A 510 -6.41 -1.94 -6.24
CA ALA A 510 -6.73 -0.64 -6.81
C ALA A 510 -7.30 0.36 -5.77
N PRO A 511 -8.30 -0.01 -4.94
CA PRO A 511 -8.75 0.83 -3.82
C PRO A 511 -7.63 1.19 -2.84
N PHE A 512 -6.80 0.21 -2.46
CA PHE A 512 -5.67 0.40 -1.55
C PHE A 512 -4.71 1.47 -2.10
N LEU A 513 -4.24 1.33 -3.34
CA LEU A 513 -3.29 2.26 -3.94
C LEU A 513 -3.89 3.66 -4.15
N SER A 514 -5.16 3.74 -4.56
CA SER A 514 -5.83 5.03 -4.76
C SER A 514 -5.97 5.80 -3.44
N LEU A 515 -6.51 5.15 -2.41
CA LEU A 515 -6.68 5.76 -1.09
C LEU A 515 -5.31 6.08 -0.48
N MET A 516 -4.34 5.18 -0.60
CA MET A 516 -2.98 5.40 -0.11
C MET A 516 -2.34 6.64 -0.75
N SER A 517 -2.53 6.85 -2.05
CA SER A 517 -2.05 8.05 -2.74
C SER A 517 -2.70 9.33 -2.22
N ASP A 518 -3.98 9.29 -1.90
CA ASP A 518 -4.67 10.43 -1.31
C ASP A 518 -4.19 10.69 0.13
N HIS A 519 -4.01 9.65 0.93
CA HIS A 519 -3.45 9.76 2.28
C HIS A 519 -2.00 10.25 2.30
N ALA A 520 -1.20 9.90 1.30
CA ALA A 520 0.14 10.43 1.14
C ALA A 520 0.11 11.96 0.96
N SER A 521 -0.79 12.46 0.13
CA SER A 521 -0.96 13.89 -0.10
C SER A 521 -1.64 14.63 1.06
N LEU A 522 -2.66 14.03 1.67
CA LEU A 522 -3.52 14.71 2.67
C LEU A 522 -2.93 14.64 4.08
N HIS A 523 -2.31 13.52 4.43
CA HIS A 523 -1.86 13.22 5.80
C HIS A 523 -0.36 13.00 5.91
N GLY A 524 0.38 13.14 4.81
CA GLY A 524 1.82 12.90 4.77
C GLY A 524 2.17 11.44 5.03
N LEU A 525 1.29 10.50 4.65
CA LEU A 525 1.58 9.07 4.71
C LEU A 525 2.78 8.77 3.80
N ARG A 526 3.87 8.26 4.38
CA ARG A 526 5.10 7.96 3.63
C ARG A 526 5.03 6.54 3.12
N VAL A 527 5.18 6.35 1.82
CA VAL A 527 5.07 5.04 1.17
C VAL A 527 6.39 4.72 0.49
N LYS A 528 6.76 3.45 0.38
CA LYS A 528 7.91 3.02 -0.42
C LYS A 528 7.61 1.72 -1.16
N ILE A 529 7.92 1.69 -2.45
CA ILE A 529 7.97 0.44 -3.20
C ILE A 529 9.34 -0.21 -3.03
N LEU A 530 9.32 -1.49 -2.71
CA LEU A 530 10.50 -2.31 -2.46
C LEU A 530 11.24 -2.60 -3.77
N PRO A 531 12.58 -2.73 -3.72
CA PRO A 531 13.37 -3.09 -4.89
C PRO A 531 12.93 -4.42 -5.48
N SER A 532 12.63 -4.42 -6.78
CA SER A 532 12.11 -5.59 -7.50
C SER A 532 13.09 -6.76 -7.54
N ASP A 533 14.40 -6.51 -7.52
CA ASP A 533 15.43 -7.56 -7.50
C ASP A 533 15.48 -8.33 -6.17
N SER A 534 15.12 -7.69 -5.05
CA SER A 534 15.07 -8.32 -3.72
C SER A 534 13.69 -8.86 -3.38
N TYR A 535 12.64 -8.35 -4.01
CA TYR A 535 11.25 -8.77 -3.81
C TYR A 535 10.59 -9.11 -5.15
N PRO A 536 11.14 -10.08 -5.92
CA PRO A 536 10.60 -10.47 -7.20
C PRO A 536 9.21 -11.10 -7.07
N GLY A 537 8.48 -11.10 -8.18
CA GLY A 537 7.18 -11.73 -8.26
C GLY A 537 6.77 -12.11 -9.68
N GLY A 538 5.47 -12.28 -9.91
CA GLY A 538 4.90 -12.78 -11.16
C GLY A 538 5.39 -12.09 -12.43
N MET A 539 5.47 -10.75 -12.42
CA MET A 539 6.00 -10.00 -13.56
C MET A 539 7.43 -10.44 -13.94
N HIS A 540 8.28 -10.74 -12.96
CA HIS A 540 9.64 -11.24 -13.22
C HIS A 540 9.61 -12.65 -13.81
N PHE A 541 8.76 -13.52 -13.25
CA PHE A 541 8.56 -14.87 -13.76
C PHE A 541 8.12 -14.89 -15.22
N HIS A 542 7.17 -14.04 -15.58
CA HIS A 542 6.57 -14.05 -16.90
C HIS A 542 7.34 -13.26 -17.97
N TYR A 543 8.03 -12.18 -17.57
CA TYR A 543 8.62 -11.22 -18.53
C TYR A 543 10.14 -11.00 -18.38
N HIS A 544 10.76 -11.53 -17.33
CA HIS A 544 12.21 -11.43 -17.11
C HIS A 544 12.89 -12.80 -16.95
N PRO A 545 12.84 -13.66 -17.99
CA PRO A 545 13.38 -15.02 -17.91
C PRO A 545 14.89 -15.04 -17.62
N SER A 546 15.65 -14.03 -18.07
CA SER A 546 17.09 -13.93 -17.77
C SER A 546 17.36 -13.75 -16.27
N PHE A 547 16.63 -12.84 -15.62
CA PHE A 547 16.68 -12.63 -14.18
C PHE A 547 16.28 -13.90 -13.43
N MET A 548 15.17 -14.54 -13.83
CA MET A 548 14.68 -15.74 -13.16
C MET A 548 15.59 -16.95 -13.36
N ASN A 549 16.18 -17.13 -14.54
CA ASN A 549 17.17 -18.18 -14.75
C ASN A 549 18.42 -17.97 -13.87
N ALA A 550 18.85 -16.71 -13.67
CA ALA A 550 19.92 -16.39 -12.73
C ALA A 550 19.50 -16.61 -11.27
N LEU A 551 18.26 -16.29 -10.90
CA LEU A 551 17.69 -16.57 -9.57
C LEU A 551 17.68 -18.08 -9.25
N LEU A 552 17.32 -18.91 -10.23
CA LEU A 552 17.17 -20.35 -10.08
C LEU A 552 18.50 -21.11 -10.19
N ASN A 553 19.51 -20.53 -10.83
CA ASN A 553 20.82 -21.16 -11.02
C ASN A 553 21.70 -21.07 -9.74
N PRO A 554 22.09 -22.20 -9.12
CA PRO A 554 22.94 -22.20 -7.93
C PRO A 554 24.30 -21.50 -8.12
N GLN A 555 24.85 -21.50 -9.34
CA GLN A 555 26.12 -20.83 -9.63
C GLN A 555 25.98 -19.31 -9.64
N ALA A 556 24.88 -18.78 -10.16
CA ALA A 556 24.62 -17.34 -10.17
C ALA A 556 24.40 -16.80 -8.74
N LYS A 557 23.78 -17.58 -7.85
CA LYS A 557 23.69 -17.25 -6.41
C LYS A 557 25.06 -17.05 -5.76
N ARG A 558 26.08 -17.81 -6.17
CA ARG A 558 27.45 -17.66 -5.63
C ARG A 558 28.12 -16.35 -6.04
N SER A 559 27.69 -15.74 -7.14
CA SER A 559 28.20 -14.44 -7.59
C SER A 559 27.68 -13.26 -6.75
N ARG A 560 26.78 -13.49 -5.77
CA ARG A 560 26.11 -12.47 -4.92
C ARG A 560 25.40 -11.36 -5.70
N THR A 561 25.10 -11.56 -6.97
CA THR A 561 24.42 -10.54 -7.79
C THR A 561 22.92 -10.50 -7.56
N ILE A 562 22.32 -11.61 -7.08
CA ILE A 562 20.88 -11.73 -6.83
C ILE A 562 20.69 -12.46 -5.49
N ASP A 563 20.09 -11.76 -4.52
CA ASP A 563 19.79 -12.27 -3.18
C ASP A 563 18.35 -11.88 -2.81
N PRO A 564 17.34 -12.66 -3.27
CA PRO A 564 15.95 -12.34 -3.01
C PRO A 564 15.62 -12.56 -1.54
N VAL A 565 14.76 -11.73 -0.95
CA VAL A 565 14.18 -11.95 0.38
C VAL A 565 13.01 -12.93 0.28
N ILE A 566 12.13 -12.67 -0.69
CA ILE A 566 10.97 -13.50 -1.01
C ILE A 566 10.83 -13.64 -2.53
N PHE A 567 9.94 -14.54 -2.95
CA PHE A 567 9.36 -14.52 -4.28
C PHE A 567 7.84 -14.69 -4.14
N HIS A 568 7.05 -13.83 -4.79
CA HIS A 568 5.58 -13.88 -4.79
C HIS A 568 5.07 -14.37 -6.15
N MET A 569 4.35 -15.50 -6.20
CA MET A 569 3.76 -16.01 -7.44
C MET A 569 2.45 -15.29 -7.79
N SER A 570 2.55 -13.98 -8.02
CA SER A 570 1.49 -13.16 -8.59
C SER A 570 1.36 -13.40 -10.10
N TRP A 571 0.39 -12.76 -10.76
CA TRP A 571 0.19 -12.83 -12.22
C TRP A 571 -0.12 -14.22 -12.79
N SER A 572 -0.81 -15.05 -12.03
CA SER A 572 -1.29 -16.37 -12.46
C SER A 572 -2.81 -16.44 -12.43
N ASP A 573 -3.40 -17.25 -13.30
CA ASP A 573 -4.87 -17.35 -13.44
C ASP A 573 -5.57 -17.94 -12.20
N ASN A 574 -4.99 -19.01 -11.65
CA ASN A 574 -5.58 -19.79 -10.55
C ASN A 574 -4.50 -20.50 -9.72
N LYS A 575 -4.93 -21.26 -8.72
CA LYS A 575 -4.07 -21.97 -7.77
C LYS A 575 -3.29 -23.10 -8.46
N GLU A 576 -3.93 -23.89 -9.30
CA GLU A 576 -3.32 -25.01 -10.04
C GLU A 576 -2.12 -24.53 -10.84
N ARG A 577 -2.27 -23.40 -11.56
CA ARG A 577 -1.19 -22.72 -12.26
C ARG A 577 -0.02 -22.38 -11.37
N LYS A 578 -0.27 -21.84 -10.17
CA LYS A 578 0.77 -21.48 -9.21
C LYS A 578 1.55 -22.71 -8.75
N VAL A 579 0.86 -23.82 -8.50
CA VAL A 579 1.50 -25.09 -8.12
C VAL A 579 2.43 -25.57 -9.22
N GLU A 580 1.98 -25.59 -10.47
CA GLU A 580 2.80 -26.00 -11.62
C GLU A 580 4.03 -25.10 -11.78
N PHE A 581 3.88 -23.79 -11.61
CA PHE A 581 5.01 -22.86 -11.64
C PHE A 581 5.99 -23.08 -10.49
N PHE A 582 5.53 -23.31 -9.26
CA PHE A 582 6.41 -23.62 -8.14
C PHE A 582 7.15 -24.94 -8.32
N GLN A 583 6.49 -25.98 -8.85
CA GLN A 583 7.14 -27.25 -9.18
C GLN A 583 8.23 -27.05 -10.23
N GLN A 584 7.95 -26.29 -11.29
CA GLN A 584 8.93 -26.01 -12.33
C GLN A 584 10.12 -25.17 -11.82
N MET A 585 9.86 -24.18 -10.98
CA MET A 585 10.90 -23.40 -10.31
C MET A 585 11.71 -24.23 -9.29
N GLY A 586 11.28 -25.44 -8.96
CA GLY A 586 11.86 -26.24 -7.89
C GLY A 586 11.72 -25.57 -6.52
N GLU A 587 10.56 -24.94 -6.32
CA GLU A 587 10.15 -24.27 -5.09
C GLU A 587 8.86 -24.89 -4.49
N TRP A 588 8.50 -26.10 -4.93
CA TRP A 588 7.42 -26.89 -4.37
C TRP A 588 7.94 -27.95 -3.40
N TYR A 589 7.45 -27.98 -2.16
CA TYR A 589 7.93 -28.86 -1.08
C TYR A 589 6.82 -29.70 -0.45
N VAL A 590 5.63 -29.74 -1.04
CA VAL A 590 4.48 -30.46 -0.49
C VAL A 590 4.29 -31.80 -1.20
N LYS A 591 4.30 -32.89 -0.44
CA LYS A 591 4.05 -34.26 -0.95
C LYS A 591 2.57 -34.42 -1.31
N ASP A 592 2.28 -35.16 -2.38
CA ASP A 592 0.92 -35.41 -2.87
C ASP A 592 -0.01 -36.00 -1.82
N LYS A 593 0.53 -36.86 -0.94
CA LYS A 593 -0.23 -37.47 0.17
C LYS A 593 -0.78 -36.47 1.21
N CYS A 594 -0.34 -35.21 1.17
CA CYS A 594 -0.81 -34.18 2.10
C CYS A 594 -2.27 -33.78 1.82
N PHE A 595 -2.74 -33.93 0.57
CA PHE A 595 -4.10 -33.60 0.15
C PHE A 595 -4.72 -34.77 -0.59
N LYS A 596 -5.78 -35.37 -0.03
CA LYS A 596 -6.58 -36.36 -0.77
C LYS A 596 -7.56 -35.60 -1.67
N ASP A 597 -7.56 -35.92 -2.96
CA ASP A 597 -8.45 -35.36 -3.97
C ASP A 597 -8.46 -33.81 -4.05
N GLY A 598 -7.32 -33.18 -3.73
CA GLY A 598 -7.09 -31.74 -3.91
C GLY A 598 -7.90 -30.79 -2.99
N THR A 599 -8.72 -31.33 -2.08
CA THR A 599 -9.60 -30.51 -1.20
C THR A 599 -9.72 -31.03 0.23
N GLN A 600 -9.45 -32.32 0.49
CA GLN A 600 -9.50 -32.87 1.84
C GLN A 600 -8.08 -32.95 2.40
N VAL A 601 -7.84 -32.18 3.46
CA VAL A 601 -6.79 -32.53 4.41
C VAL A 601 -7.11 -33.94 4.88
N GLY A 602 -6.19 -34.89 4.72
CA GLY A 602 -6.48 -36.30 4.99
C GLY A 602 -7.17 -36.47 6.35
N GLN A 603 -8.20 -37.34 6.41
CA GLN A 603 -9.07 -37.62 7.58
C GLN A 603 -8.34 -37.78 8.94
N ASP A 604 -7.03 -37.99 8.94
CA ASP A 604 -6.19 -38.01 10.13
C ASP A 604 -5.99 -36.62 10.78
N ALA A 605 -6.39 -35.52 10.13
CA ALA A 605 -6.30 -34.16 10.68
C ALA A 605 -7.41 -33.78 11.67
N ASP A 606 -8.47 -34.59 11.79
CA ASP A 606 -9.53 -34.38 12.81
C ASP A 606 -9.09 -34.86 14.21
N ALA A 607 -8.01 -35.64 14.29
CA ALA A 607 -7.33 -35.85 15.56
C ALA A 607 -6.46 -34.62 15.84
N LYS A 608 -6.39 -34.15 17.09
CA LYS A 608 -5.40 -33.16 17.56
C LYS A 608 -3.99 -33.72 17.36
N VAL A 609 -3.53 -33.73 16.12
CA VAL A 609 -2.23 -34.21 15.71
C VAL A 609 -1.22 -33.15 16.12
N ASP A 610 -0.21 -33.59 16.88
CA ASP A 610 0.97 -32.78 17.19
C ASP A 610 1.48 -32.09 15.90
N GLY A 611 1.61 -30.76 15.91
CA GLY A 611 1.89 -29.98 14.71
C GLY A 611 3.18 -30.35 13.99
N ASP A 612 4.15 -30.92 14.71
CA ASP A 612 5.38 -31.43 14.08
C ASP A 612 5.14 -32.71 13.26
N LYS A 613 4.07 -33.47 13.57
CA LYS A 613 3.71 -34.70 12.86
C LYS A 613 3.08 -34.41 11.50
N LEU A 614 2.16 -33.45 11.38
CA LEU A 614 1.56 -33.14 10.08
C LEU A 614 2.58 -32.51 9.14
N ALA A 615 3.40 -31.57 9.62
CA ALA A 615 4.47 -30.98 8.82
C ALA A 615 5.50 -32.03 8.36
N SER A 616 5.93 -32.96 9.21
CA SER A 616 6.86 -34.03 8.80
C SER A 616 6.24 -35.01 7.80
N MET A 617 4.92 -35.23 7.87
CA MET A 617 4.19 -36.03 6.89
C MET A 617 4.06 -35.32 5.54
N CYS A 618 3.69 -34.04 5.54
CA CYS A 618 3.40 -33.25 4.34
C CYS A 618 4.66 -32.73 3.64
N CYS A 619 5.66 -32.26 4.39
CA CYS A 619 6.81 -31.59 3.83
C CYS A 619 7.84 -32.58 3.27
N SER A 620 8.35 -32.27 2.09
CA SER A 620 9.56 -32.87 1.50
C SER A 620 10.80 -32.11 1.97
N ALA A 621 11.91 -32.84 2.15
CA ALA A 621 13.21 -32.22 2.45
C ALA A 621 13.80 -31.54 1.21
N GLU A 622 13.64 -32.16 0.05
CA GLU A 622 14.07 -31.65 -1.25
C GLU A 622 12.87 -31.14 -2.05
N PRO A 623 13.05 -30.13 -2.92
CA PRO A 623 11.97 -29.65 -3.76
C PRO A 623 11.53 -30.71 -4.77
N ILE A 624 10.22 -30.80 -4.98
CA ILE A 624 9.58 -31.64 -5.98
C ILE A 624 9.55 -30.85 -7.28
N ILE A 625 10.31 -31.31 -8.27
CA ILE A 625 10.47 -30.63 -9.54
C ILE A 625 9.66 -31.37 -10.61
N ALA A 626 8.83 -30.64 -11.35
CA ALA A 626 8.10 -31.15 -12.51
C ALA A 626 8.20 -30.15 -13.67
N CYS A 627 8.40 -30.67 -14.88
CA CYS A 627 8.52 -29.87 -16.09
C CYS A 627 7.15 -29.66 -16.74
N HIS A 628 6.69 -28.41 -16.78
CA HIS A 628 5.35 -28.07 -17.27
C HIS A 628 5.39 -27.25 -18.57
N TYR A 629 6.33 -26.30 -18.69
CA TYR A 629 6.50 -25.43 -19.86
C TYR A 629 7.95 -25.33 -20.34
N SER A 630 8.14 -25.37 -21.65
CA SER A 630 9.47 -25.20 -22.26
C SER A 630 9.96 -23.75 -22.32
N ASP A 631 9.05 -22.77 -22.23
CA ASP A 631 9.33 -21.34 -22.36
C ASP A 631 9.21 -20.56 -21.04
N ARG A 632 9.02 -21.25 -19.91
CA ARG A 632 8.99 -20.63 -18.58
C ARG A 632 10.25 -20.92 -17.76
N PRO A 633 10.66 -20.01 -16.85
CA PRO A 633 11.81 -20.24 -15.99
C PRO A 633 11.69 -21.56 -15.23
N SER A 634 12.78 -22.33 -15.18
CA SER A 634 12.79 -23.65 -14.56
C SER A 634 14.13 -23.92 -13.88
N LYS A 635 14.11 -24.65 -12.76
CA LYS A 635 15.32 -25.12 -12.10
C LYS A 635 16.05 -26.18 -12.92
N VAL A 636 15.31 -26.97 -13.70
CA VAL A 636 15.83 -27.96 -14.64
C VAL A 636 15.28 -27.64 -16.03
N PRO A 637 16.10 -27.53 -17.09
CA PRO A 637 15.60 -27.25 -18.43
C PRO A 637 14.49 -28.22 -18.87
N CYS A 638 13.39 -27.69 -19.43
CA CYS A 638 12.21 -28.47 -19.83
C CYS A 638 11.95 -28.44 -21.34
N PRO A 639 12.90 -28.85 -22.21
CA PRO A 639 12.80 -28.65 -23.66
C PRO A 639 11.64 -29.40 -24.33
N ASN A 640 11.16 -30.49 -23.71
CA ASN A 640 10.11 -31.34 -24.27
C ASN A 640 8.70 -31.01 -23.74
N SER A 641 8.57 -30.01 -22.87
CA SER A 641 7.28 -29.55 -22.35
C SER A 641 6.59 -28.61 -23.36
N PRO A 642 5.24 -28.55 -23.38
CA PRO A 642 4.52 -27.62 -24.24
C PRO A 642 4.91 -26.16 -23.95
N LYS A 643 4.67 -25.24 -24.89
CA LYS A 643 4.82 -23.82 -24.57
C LYS A 643 3.66 -23.35 -23.71
N PHE A 644 3.91 -22.39 -22.86
CA PHE A 644 2.87 -21.80 -22.04
C PHE A 644 1.85 -21.05 -22.91
N GLY A 645 0.56 -21.37 -22.73
CA GLY A 645 -0.54 -20.84 -23.53
C GLY A 645 -0.80 -21.62 -24.83
N GLU A 646 0.02 -22.60 -25.19
CA GLU A 646 -0.24 -23.47 -26.34
C GLU A 646 -1.50 -24.31 -26.09
N GLY A 647 -2.55 -24.09 -26.90
CA GLY A 647 -3.86 -24.71 -26.74
C GLY A 647 -4.85 -23.96 -25.83
N SER A 648 -4.43 -22.85 -25.20
CA SER A 648 -5.30 -21.96 -24.42
C SER A 648 -5.81 -20.80 -25.27
N THR A 649 -7.12 -20.52 -25.23
CA THR A 649 -7.73 -19.36 -25.90
C THR A 649 -7.77 -18.10 -25.02
N SER A 650 -7.21 -18.12 -23.81
CA SER A 650 -7.31 -17.01 -22.86
C SER A 650 -5.98 -16.30 -22.59
N TRP A 651 -5.93 -15.01 -22.94
CA TRP A 651 -5.17 -13.93 -22.30
C TRP A 651 -6.05 -12.69 -22.24
#